data_AF-A0A1U7WYN2-F1
#
_entry.id   AF-A0A1U7WYN2-F1
#
_cell.length_a   1.000
_cell.length_b   1.000
_cell.length_c   1.000
_cell.angle_alpha   90.00
_cell.angle_beta   90.00
_cell.angle_gamma   90.00
#
_symmetry.space_group_name_H-M   'P 1'
#
loop_
_entity.id
_entity.type
_entity.pdbx_description
1 polymer ?
#
loop_
_entity_poly.entity_id
_entity_poly.type
_entity_poly.pdbx_seq_one_letter_code
_entity_poly.pdbx_strand_id
1 'polypeptide(L)'
;MEEYLLPGESSNSCRTRRRSGSIFDRRDAIAHGSAYQKAAALVDLAEDGIGLPEEILEGASFEKAAELYFMFTRFDFLWSLNYLALVVLNFFEKPLWCSKHLAESCNNRDYYYLGELPFLTGAESLIFEGVTLLLLIIHILFPISYEGFNLYWRSLLNRLKVILLLILVADIVVYILFLADFYYLPFRIAPYLRVVFFILNIRELRDSFFILAGMLGTYLNVVALSALFLLFSSWLAYVFFEDTRQGKTTFTSYGTTLYQMFVLFTTSNNPDVWIPAYKDSRWYCLFFVLYVLLGVYFVTNLILAVVYDSFKSELVKQVADKDRLRLRTLKKAFSLIDEANNGLLNEKQCTLLFEELNKYRTLPKISGDDFKSIFNELDDTGDFKINLEEFADLCSAIGLRFQKEDSLPIFEACPNFYHSPASEKLRGFIRGATFEYIIVFVLLVNLVAVIIETTLDIQNNSGQTFWQKVEFTFGWLYVIEMALKVYTYGFENYWRDGQNRFDFIVTWVIVIGETTTFVAPDDLTFLSNGEWIRYLLIARMLRLIRLLMHVERYRAFVATFLTLIPSLMPYLGTIFCILCFYCSLGLQIFGGIVNTGNPNLAQTDLAGNDYLLFNFNDYPNGMVTLFNILVMGNWQVWMQSYKELTGTSWTYAYFVSFYLISVLWLLNLIVAFVLEAFQAEMDLEASARCVDGDDKEAKRERRRNVGTKTRSQRVDFLLHHMLRSELTECSNDNP
;
A
#
# COMPACT_ATOMS: atom_id res chain seq x y z
N MET A 1 11.72 4.68 80.88
CA MET A 1 13.02 4.90 80.21
C MET A 1 13.62 3.52 79.97
N GLU A 2 13.07 2.74 79.03
CA GLU A 2 13.19 2.89 77.55
C GLU A 2 14.64 2.82 77.08
N GLU A 3 14.99 2.16 75.98
CA GLU A 3 14.52 0.94 75.33
C GLU A 3 15.64 0.58 74.34
N TYR A 4 15.95 -0.71 74.28
CA TYR A 4 16.74 -1.47 73.30
C TYR A 4 17.16 -0.81 71.96
N LEU A 5 18.46 -0.91 71.64
CA LEU A 5 19.00 -0.97 70.27
C LEU A 5 19.99 -2.15 70.20
N LEU A 6 19.56 -3.25 69.57
CA LEU A 6 20.37 -4.42 69.27
C LEU A 6 21.11 -4.27 67.91
N PRO A 7 22.30 -4.86 67.75
CA PRO A 7 23.11 -4.76 66.54
C PRO A 7 22.64 -5.74 65.46
N GLY A 8 22.71 -5.30 64.21
CA GLY A 8 22.26 -6.07 63.03
C GLY A 8 23.13 -7.29 62.74
N GLU A 9 22.50 -8.47 62.79
CA GLU A 9 23.04 -9.71 62.26
C GLU A 9 22.74 -9.85 60.76
N SER A 10 23.78 -10.29 60.05
CA SER A 10 23.80 -10.77 58.69
C SER A 10 22.73 -11.84 58.41
N SER A 11 21.87 -11.59 57.42
CA SER A 11 21.19 -12.66 56.69
C SER A 11 21.35 -12.45 55.19
N ASN A 12 22.06 -13.40 54.58
CA ASN A 12 22.08 -13.67 53.15
C ASN A 12 20.64 -13.79 52.64
N SER A 13 20.09 -12.72 52.05
CA SER A 13 18.96 -12.84 51.13
C SER A 13 19.51 -12.77 49.71
N CYS A 14 19.52 -13.94 49.10
CA CYS A 14 19.87 -14.21 47.73
C CYS A 14 19.17 -13.16 46.84
N ARG A 15 19.94 -12.28 46.18
CA ARG A 15 19.49 -11.52 45.01
C ARG A 15 19.19 -12.54 43.90
N THR A 16 18.03 -13.19 43.98
CA THR A 16 17.36 -13.74 42.82
C THR A 16 17.00 -12.55 41.94
N ARG A 17 17.95 -12.15 41.08
CA ARG A 17 17.64 -11.52 39.81
C ARG A 17 16.54 -12.37 39.19
N ARG A 18 15.28 -11.91 39.32
CA ARG A 18 14.18 -12.47 38.54
C ARG A 18 14.68 -12.54 37.11
N ARG A 19 14.68 -13.74 36.56
CA ARG A 19 14.79 -14.00 35.13
C ARG A 19 13.63 -13.27 34.45
N SER A 20 13.80 -11.97 34.20
CA SER A 20 12.89 -11.14 33.41
C SER A 20 13.36 -11.19 31.96
N GLY A 21 13.40 -12.41 31.42
CA GLY A 21 13.79 -12.69 30.04
C GLY A 21 12.63 -13.29 29.25
N SER A 22 11.39 -13.03 29.65
CA SER A 22 10.25 -13.26 28.75
C SER A 22 9.96 -11.94 28.07
N ILE A 23 10.05 -11.94 26.74
CA ILE A 23 9.31 -11.05 25.86
C ILE A 23 7.92 -10.88 26.49
N PHE A 24 7.56 -9.70 26.99
CA PHE A 24 6.20 -9.46 27.48
C PHE A 24 5.29 -9.40 26.25
N ASP A 25 4.86 -10.57 25.81
CA ASP A 25 3.95 -10.70 24.68
C ASP A 25 2.60 -10.13 25.14
N ARG A 26 2.14 -9.09 24.45
CA ARG A 26 0.82 -8.45 24.69
C ARG A 26 -0.29 -9.50 24.75
N ARG A 27 -0.12 -10.61 24.04
CA ARG A 27 -1.03 -11.75 23.95
C ARG A 27 -1.16 -12.49 25.28
N ASP A 28 -0.04 -12.79 25.93
CA ASP A 28 -0.03 -13.47 27.22
C ASP A 28 -0.65 -12.58 28.30
N ALA A 29 -0.42 -11.27 28.22
CA ALA A 29 -1.06 -10.30 29.11
C ALA A 29 -2.58 -10.21 28.90
N ILE A 30 -3.07 -10.28 27.65
CA ILE A 30 -4.51 -10.22 27.34
C ILE A 30 -5.21 -11.54 27.71
N ALA A 31 -4.57 -12.68 27.44
CA ALA A 31 -5.18 -14.00 27.67
C ALA A 31 -5.11 -14.44 29.15
N HIS A 32 -3.97 -14.21 29.82
CA HIS A 32 -3.71 -14.77 31.15
C HIS A 32 -3.30 -13.73 32.20
N GLY A 33 -3.19 -12.45 31.83
CA GLY A 33 -2.74 -11.39 32.73
C GLY A 33 -3.78 -10.94 33.76
N SER A 34 -3.31 -10.19 34.76
CA SER A 34 -4.18 -9.47 35.71
C SER A 34 -5.02 -8.39 35.02
N ALA A 35 -6.06 -7.89 35.69
CA ALA A 35 -6.93 -6.83 35.13
C ALA A 35 -6.13 -5.61 34.62
N TYR A 36 -5.12 -5.18 35.38
CA TYR A 36 -4.22 -4.08 35.01
C TYR A 36 -3.29 -4.44 33.84
N GLN A 37 -2.81 -5.69 33.75
CA GLN A 37 -2.00 -6.15 32.60
C GLN A 37 -2.82 -6.23 31.31
N LYS A 38 -4.07 -6.70 31.40
CA LYS A 38 -5.02 -6.73 30.28
C LYS A 38 -5.34 -5.32 29.82
N ALA A 39 -5.62 -4.41 30.74
CA ALA A 39 -5.92 -3.02 30.42
C ALA A 39 -4.72 -2.30 29.80
N ALA A 40 -3.51 -2.47 30.34
CA ALA A 40 -2.28 -1.91 29.75
C ALA A 40 -2.03 -2.42 28.33
N ALA A 41 -2.24 -3.72 28.08
CA ALA A 41 -2.11 -4.30 26.75
C ALA A 41 -3.20 -3.81 25.77
N LEU A 42 -4.44 -3.60 26.24
CA LEU A 42 -5.52 -3.03 25.44
C LEU A 42 -5.30 -1.56 25.09
N VAL A 43 -4.80 -0.76 26.04
CA VAL A 43 -4.43 0.65 25.79
C VAL A 43 -3.32 0.71 24.75
N ASP A 44 -2.24 -0.06 24.93
CA ASP A 44 -1.14 -0.08 23.97
C ASP A 44 -1.57 -0.58 22.58
N LEU A 45 -2.52 -1.51 22.52
CA LEU A 45 -3.12 -2.02 21.28
C LEU A 45 -4.02 -0.98 20.59
N ALA A 46 -4.83 -0.25 21.36
CA ALA A 46 -5.68 0.83 20.88
C ALA A 46 -4.85 1.99 20.30
N GLU A 47 -3.75 2.34 20.97
CA GLU A 47 -2.81 3.38 20.51
C GLU A 47 -1.97 2.95 19.30
N ASP A 48 -1.93 1.66 18.96
CA ASP A 48 -1.29 1.15 17.74
C ASP A 48 -2.22 1.14 16.52
N GLY A 49 -3.49 1.51 16.69
CA GLY A 49 -4.50 1.46 15.62
C GLY A 49 -5.01 0.03 15.32
N ILE A 50 -4.58 -0.97 16.10
CA ILE A 50 -4.95 -2.38 15.93
C ILE A 50 -6.16 -2.67 16.82
N GLY A 51 -7.34 -2.18 16.45
CA GLY A 51 -8.56 -2.45 17.21
C GLY A 51 -8.94 -3.94 17.23
N LEU A 52 -9.41 -4.44 18.37
CA LEU A 52 -10.08 -5.74 18.44
C LEU A 52 -11.49 -5.62 17.85
N PRO A 53 -12.00 -6.64 17.13
CA PRO A 53 -13.39 -6.66 16.66
C PRO A 53 -14.38 -6.50 17.82
N GLU A 54 -15.48 -5.80 17.56
CA GLU A 54 -16.54 -5.53 18.54
C GLU A 54 -17.11 -6.83 19.13
N GLU A 55 -17.24 -7.85 18.28
CA GLU A 55 -17.76 -9.16 18.64
C GLU A 55 -16.89 -9.89 19.67
N ILE A 56 -15.58 -9.62 19.66
CA ILE A 56 -14.64 -10.23 20.60
C ILE A 56 -14.65 -9.49 21.94
N LEU A 57 -14.70 -8.15 21.92
CA LEU A 57 -14.68 -7.29 23.11
C LEU A 57 -15.89 -7.49 24.04
N GLU A 58 -17.04 -7.83 23.47
CA GLU A 58 -18.31 -8.02 24.21
C GLU A 58 -18.62 -9.49 24.54
N GLY A 59 -17.84 -10.43 24.01
CA GLY A 59 -18.07 -11.87 24.19
C GLY A 59 -17.85 -12.35 25.63
N ALA A 60 -18.72 -13.25 26.11
CA ALA A 60 -18.64 -13.85 27.45
C ALA A 60 -17.37 -14.69 27.69
N SER A 61 -16.65 -15.09 26.63
CA SER A 61 -15.38 -15.84 26.69
C SER A 61 -14.24 -15.09 25.99
N PHE A 62 -14.07 -13.81 26.34
CA PHE A 62 -13.05 -12.91 25.79
C PHE A 62 -11.65 -13.53 25.73
N GLU A 63 -11.19 -14.19 26.80
CA GLU A 63 -9.82 -14.72 26.90
C GLU A 63 -9.52 -15.77 25.81
N LYS A 64 -10.41 -16.75 25.64
CA LYS A 64 -10.26 -17.82 24.64
C LYS A 64 -10.44 -17.30 23.22
N ALA A 65 -11.37 -16.36 23.02
CA ALA A 65 -11.58 -15.73 21.71
C ALA A 65 -10.39 -14.87 21.29
N ALA A 66 -9.80 -14.11 22.22
CA ALA A 66 -8.61 -13.31 21.99
C ALA A 66 -7.39 -14.18 21.65
N GLU A 67 -7.18 -15.30 22.35
CA GLU A 67 -6.08 -16.24 22.05
C GLU A 67 -6.18 -16.79 20.62
N LEU A 68 -7.37 -17.25 20.22
CA LEU A 68 -7.63 -17.74 18.86
C LEU A 68 -7.47 -16.64 17.80
N TYR A 69 -7.91 -15.41 18.09
CA TYR A 69 -7.72 -14.26 17.22
C TYR A 69 -6.23 -13.89 17.06
N PHE A 70 -5.46 -13.94 18.15
CA PHE A 70 -4.01 -13.71 18.09
C PHE A 70 -3.26 -14.83 17.35
N MET A 71 -3.72 -16.07 17.47
CA MET A 71 -3.24 -17.18 16.65
C MET A 71 -3.52 -16.94 15.17
N PHE A 72 -4.74 -16.52 14.82
CA PHE A 72 -5.13 -16.21 13.45
C PHE A 72 -4.26 -15.10 12.84
N THR A 73 -4.10 -13.99 13.57
CA THR A 73 -3.28 -12.84 13.14
C THR A 73 -1.79 -13.16 13.08
N ARG A 74 -1.30 -14.16 13.82
CA ARG A 74 0.09 -14.64 13.65
C ARG A 74 0.34 -15.20 12.24
N PHE A 75 -0.67 -15.80 11.63
CA PHE A 75 -0.59 -16.34 10.27
C PHE A 75 -0.98 -15.31 9.19
N ASP A 76 -1.15 -14.02 9.55
CA ASP A 76 -1.55 -12.97 8.59
C ASP A 76 -0.61 -12.84 7.40
N PHE A 77 0.70 -13.08 7.60
CA PHE A 77 1.66 -13.16 6.51
C PHE A 77 1.36 -14.30 5.52
N LEU A 78 1.02 -15.49 6.02
CA LEU A 78 0.66 -16.65 5.20
C LEU A 78 -0.65 -16.38 4.45
N TRP A 79 -1.62 -15.76 5.10
CA TRP A 79 -2.90 -15.39 4.49
C TRP A 79 -2.71 -14.37 3.37
N SER A 80 -1.95 -13.31 3.63
CA SER A 80 -1.60 -12.28 2.63
C SER A 80 -0.84 -12.88 1.44
N LEU A 81 0.09 -13.81 1.69
CA LEU A 81 0.80 -14.51 0.64
C LEU A 81 -0.14 -15.38 -0.21
N ASN A 82 -1.13 -16.04 0.41
CA ASN A 82 -2.12 -16.83 -0.32
C ASN A 82 -2.99 -15.96 -1.24
N TYR A 83 -3.43 -14.79 -0.77
CA TYR A 83 -4.20 -13.86 -1.61
C TYR A 83 -3.37 -13.32 -2.77
N LEU A 84 -2.10 -12.99 -2.52
CA LEU A 84 -1.18 -12.60 -3.58
C LEU A 84 -0.99 -13.74 -4.58
N ALA A 85 -0.79 -14.98 -4.11
CA ALA A 85 -0.64 -16.16 -4.95
C ALA A 85 -1.87 -16.39 -5.83
N LEU A 86 -3.09 -16.20 -5.30
CA LEU A 86 -4.33 -16.30 -6.06
C LEU A 86 -4.36 -15.31 -7.25
N VAL A 87 -3.98 -14.05 -7.04
CA VAL A 87 -3.97 -13.05 -8.11
C VAL A 87 -2.82 -13.30 -9.09
N VAL A 88 -1.63 -13.64 -8.58
CA VAL A 88 -0.43 -13.92 -9.38
C VAL A 88 -0.63 -15.14 -10.27
N LEU A 89 -1.41 -16.13 -9.84
CA LEU A 89 -1.71 -17.31 -10.65
C LEU A 89 -2.31 -16.94 -12.02
N ASN A 90 -3.11 -15.86 -12.11
CA ASN A 90 -3.67 -15.39 -13.38
C ASN A 90 -2.58 -15.06 -14.43
N PHE A 91 -1.37 -14.67 -14.02
CA PHE A 91 -0.27 -14.35 -14.93
C PHE A 91 0.33 -15.59 -15.60
N PHE A 92 0.23 -16.73 -14.95
CA PHE A 92 0.83 -17.99 -15.42
C PHE A 92 -0.22 -18.93 -16.03
N GLU A 93 -1.50 -18.62 -15.93
CA GLU A 93 -2.56 -19.42 -16.52
C GLU A 93 -2.58 -19.33 -18.04
N LYS A 94 -2.80 -20.48 -18.67
CA LYS A 94 -3.03 -20.55 -20.11
C LYS A 94 -4.41 -19.95 -20.42
N PRO A 95 -4.51 -19.00 -21.38
CA PRO A 95 -5.77 -18.36 -21.68
C PRO A 95 -6.77 -19.33 -22.34
N LEU A 96 -8.06 -19.14 -22.08
CA LEU A 96 -9.14 -20.04 -22.54
C LEU A 96 -9.26 -20.14 -24.06
N TRP A 97 -9.01 -19.03 -24.77
CA TRP A 97 -9.06 -19.02 -26.23
C TRP A 97 -8.01 -19.94 -26.85
N CYS A 98 -6.96 -20.27 -26.10
CA CYS A 98 -5.92 -21.21 -26.51
C CYS A 98 -6.35 -22.68 -26.26
N SER A 99 -7.28 -23.16 -27.10
CA SER A 99 -7.75 -24.55 -27.09
C SER A 99 -6.83 -25.50 -27.89
N LYS A 100 -7.04 -26.82 -27.77
CA LYS A 100 -6.27 -27.83 -28.52
C LYS A 100 -6.56 -27.85 -30.04
N HIS A 101 -7.60 -27.15 -30.52
CA HIS A 101 -8.09 -27.24 -31.90
C HIS A 101 -7.72 -26.06 -32.80
N LEU A 102 -6.75 -25.22 -32.41
CA LEU A 102 -6.25 -24.17 -33.31
C LEU A 102 -5.33 -24.73 -34.40
N ALA A 103 -5.36 -24.08 -35.58
CA ALA A 103 -4.50 -24.42 -36.71
C ALA A 103 -3.00 -24.26 -36.39
N GLU A 104 -2.67 -23.29 -35.52
CA GLU A 104 -1.33 -23.06 -35.00
C GLU A 104 -1.29 -23.29 -33.48
N SER A 105 -0.21 -23.89 -32.99
CA SER A 105 -0.05 -24.11 -31.56
C SER A 105 0.18 -22.79 -30.85
N CYS A 106 -0.48 -22.54 -29.71
CA CYS A 106 -0.26 -21.31 -28.94
C CYS A 106 1.13 -21.23 -28.27
N ASN A 107 1.98 -22.24 -28.46
CA ASN A 107 3.38 -22.15 -28.07
C ASN A 107 4.18 -21.30 -29.08
N ASN A 108 3.61 -21.00 -30.25
CA ASN A 108 4.21 -20.10 -31.23
C ASN A 108 4.00 -18.63 -30.80
N ARG A 109 4.98 -18.09 -30.05
CA ARG A 109 4.94 -16.74 -29.48
C ARG A 109 4.91 -15.65 -30.55
N ASP A 110 5.63 -15.84 -31.66
CA ASP A 110 5.74 -14.83 -32.72
C ASP A 110 4.42 -14.67 -33.49
N TYR A 111 3.68 -15.77 -33.67
CA TYR A 111 2.41 -15.75 -34.41
C TYR A 111 1.31 -14.99 -33.67
N TYR A 112 1.23 -15.18 -32.35
CA TYR A 112 0.22 -14.58 -31.48
C TYR A 112 0.75 -13.38 -30.67
N TYR A 113 1.99 -12.94 -30.90
CA TYR A 113 2.62 -11.84 -30.14
C TYR A 113 2.47 -12.02 -28.63
N LEU A 114 2.77 -13.23 -28.13
CA LEU A 114 2.60 -13.60 -26.72
C LEU A 114 3.78 -13.11 -25.88
N GLY A 115 3.52 -12.84 -24.60
CA GLY A 115 4.56 -12.46 -23.65
C GLY A 115 5.58 -13.56 -23.37
N GLU A 116 6.66 -13.17 -22.69
CA GLU A 116 7.79 -14.07 -22.41
C GLU A 116 7.60 -14.97 -21.17
N LEU A 117 6.59 -14.68 -20.34
CA LEU A 117 6.32 -15.46 -19.14
C LEU A 117 5.88 -16.90 -19.49
N PRO A 118 6.35 -17.91 -18.72
CA PRO A 118 5.99 -19.29 -18.97
C PRO A 118 4.55 -19.58 -18.55
N PHE A 119 3.78 -20.28 -19.39
CA PHE A 119 2.45 -20.76 -19.02
C PHE A 119 2.56 -22.07 -18.23
N LEU A 120 1.75 -22.19 -17.17
CA LEU A 120 1.54 -23.44 -16.45
C LEU A 120 0.73 -24.41 -17.31
N THR A 121 1.04 -25.70 -17.18
CA THR A 121 0.17 -26.74 -17.73
C THR A 121 -1.15 -26.80 -16.97
N GLY A 122 -2.21 -27.33 -17.59
CA GLY A 122 -3.52 -27.44 -16.94
C GLY A 122 -3.47 -28.23 -15.62
N ALA A 123 -2.63 -29.27 -15.55
CA ALA A 123 -2.45 -30.06 -14.33
C ALA A 123 -1.70 -29.29 -13.22
N GLU A 124 -0.63 -28.56 -13.58
CA GLU A 124 0.09 -27.72 -12.62
C GLU A 124 -0.79 -26.58 -12.08
N SER A 125 -1.56 -25.93 -12.96
CA SER A 125 -2.53 -24.89 -12.56
C SER A 125 -3.53 -25.44 -11.55
N LEU A 126 -4.12 -26.62 -11.81
CA LEU A 126 -5.06 -27.25 -10.88
C LEU A 126 -4.44 -27.57 -9.51
N ILE A 127 -3.16 -27.95 -9.46
CA ILE A 127 -2.46 -28.20 -8.19
C ILE A 127 -2.33 -26.90 -7.40
N PHE A 128 -1.87 -25.81 -8.03
CA PHE A 128 -1.75 -24.52 -7.38
C PHE A 128 -3.12 -23.96 -6.94
N GLU A 129 -4.16 -24.10 -7.77
CA GLU A 129 -5.53 -23.73 -7.41
C GLU A 129 -6.06 -24.55 -6.24
N GLY A 130 -5.83 -25.86 -6.22
CA GLY A 130 -6.25 -26.72 -5.12
C GLY A 130 -5.59 -26.35 -3.79
N VAL A 131 -4.29 -26.08 -3.79
CA VAL A 131 -3.54 -25.67 -2.59
C VAL A 131 -4.01 -24.30 -2.09
N THR A 132 -4.12 -23.31 -2.98
CA THR A 132 -4.55 -21.95 -2.61
C THR A 132 -6.01 -21.91 -2.16
N LEU A 133 -6.88 -22.74 -2.76
CA LEU A 133 -8.26 -22.93 -2.34
C LEU A 133 -8.36 -23.55 -0.95
N LEU A 134 -7.54 -24.58 -0.64
CA LEU A 134 -7.53 -25.19 0.69
C LEU A 134 -7.15 -24.16 1.76
N LEU A 135 -6.09 -23.38 1.53
CA LEU A 135 -5.69 -22.30 2.43
C LEU A 135 -6.79 -21.23 2.56
N LEU A 136 -7.48 -20.91 1.46
CA LEU A 136 -8.59 -19.95 1.45
C LEU A 136 -9.80 -20.46 2.25
N ILE A 137 -10.15 -21.75 2.15
CA ILE A 137 -11.21 -22.39 2.93
C ILE A 137 -10.88 -22.30 4.41
N ILE A 138 -9.65 -22.66 4.80
CA ILE A 138 -9.20 -22.56 6.19
C ILE A 138 -9.33 -21.13 6.68
N HIS A 139 -8.83 -20.14 5.92
CA HIS A 139 -8.93 -18.74 6.31
C HIS A 139 -10.38 -18.26 6.48
N ILE A 140 -11.28 -18.55 5.55
CA ILE A 140 -12.67 -18.04 5.57
C ILE A 140 -13.48 -18.68 6.71
N LEU A 141 -13.22 -19.94 7.03
CA LEU A 141 -13.95 -20.69 8.06
C LEU A 141 -13.34 -20.57 9.45
N PHE A 142 -12.05 -20.22 9.59
CA PHE A 142 -11.38 -20.06 10.89
C PHE A 142 -12.09 -19.04 11.82
N PRO A 143 -12.62 -17.90 11.34
CA PRO A 143 -13.36 -16.95 12.18
C PRO A 143 -14.55 -17.53 12.94
N ILE A 144 -15.15 -18.62 12.45
CA ILE A 144 -16.23 -19.33 13.16
C ILE A 144 -15.77 -19.78 14.55
N SER A 145 -14.49 -20.08 14.73
CA SER A 145 -13.92 -20.55 15.99
C SER A 145 -13.86 -19.48 17.09
N TYR A 146 -13.65 -18.20 16.75
CA TYR A 146 -13.52 -17.11 17.72
C TYR A 146 -14.72 -16.14 17.75
N GLU A 147 -15.48 -15.98 16.65
CA GLU A 147 -16.71 -15.16 16.61
C GLU A 147 -17.95 -15.95 17.08
N GLY A 148 -17.94 -17.27 16.89
CA GLY A 148 -19.08 -18.14 17.12
C GLY A 148 -20.04 -18.23 15.91
N PHE A 149 -20.74 -19.36 15.80
CA PHE A 149 -21.52 -19.73 14.60
C PHE A 149 -22.63 -18.72 14.25
N ASN A 150 -23.44 -18.31 15.23
CA ASN A 150 -24.59 -17.43 14.98
C ASN A 150 -24.17 -16.01 14.58
N LEU A 151 -23.10 -15.47 15.19
CA LEU A 151 -22.60 -14.13 14.85
C LEU A 151 -21.95 -14.13 13.47
N TYR A 152 -21.14 -15.16 13.17
CA TYR A 152 -20.48 -15.31 11.87
C TYR A 152 -21.50 -15.24 10.72
N TRP A 153 -22.59 -16.01 10.81
CA TRP A 153 -23.65 -16.04 9.80
C TRP A 153 -24.55 -14.80 9.79
N ARG A 154 -24.52 -13.97 10.84
CA ARG A 154 -25.25 -12.69 10.84
C ARG A 154 -24.51 -11.63 10.05
N SER A 155 -23.17 -11.68 10.02
CA SER A 155 -22.36 -10.73 9.26
C SER A 155 -22.58 -10.90 7.74
N LEU A 156 -22.88 -9.80 7.06
CA LEU A 156 -23.07 -9.82 5.60
C LEU A 156 -21.77 -10.16 4.87
N LEU A 157 -20.64 -9.70 5.40
CA LEU A 157 -19.33 -9.88 4.78
C LEU A 157 -18.88 -11.35 4.79
N ASN A 158 -19.04 -12.07 5.92
CA ASN A 158 -18.67 -13.49 5.96
C ASN A 158 -19.63 -14.34 5.11
N ARG A 159 -20.93 -14.01 5.10
CA ARG A 159 -21.89 -14.63 4.18
C ARG A 159 -21.49 -14.48 2.72
N LEU A 160 -21.13 -13.27 2.30
CA LEU A 160 -20.67 -13.01 0.93
C LEU A 160 -19.40 -13.82 0.62
N LYS A 161 -18.41 -13.86 1.52
CA LYS A 161 -17.19 -14.65 1.35
C LYS A 161 -17.49 -16.14 1.12
N VAL A 162 -18.39 -16.73 1.91
CA VAL A 162 -18.77 -18.14 1.76
C VAL A 162 -19.50 -18.39 0.44
N ILE A 163 -20.41 -17.50 0.02
CA ILE A 163 -21.10 -17.62 -1.27
C ILE A 163 -20.10 -17.57 -2.42
N LEU A 164 -19.18 -16.59 -2.42
CA LEU A 164 -18.14 -16.47 -3.45
C LEU A 164 -17.21 -17.70 -3.46
N LEU A 165 -16.95 -18.29 -2.29
CA LEU A 165 -16.10 -19.47 -2.16
C LEU A 165 -16.77 -20.68 -2.80
N LEU A 166 -18.08 -20.86 -2.58
CA LEU A 166 -18.85 -21.92 -3.23
C LEU A 166 -18.86 -21.76 -4.76
N ILE A 167 -18.97 -20.53 -5.27
CA ILE A 167 -18.88 -20.27 -6.71
C ILE A 167 -17.48 -20.60 -7.25
N LEU A 168 -16.41 -20.25 -6.53
CA LEU A 168 -15.04 -20.60 -6.92
C LEU A 168 -14.80 -22.11 -6.95
N VAL A 169 -15.31 -22.84 -5.95
CA VAL A 169 -15.26 -24.31 -5.92
C VAL A 169 -16.00 -24.90 -7.13
N ALA A 170 -17.19 -24.37 -7.45
CA ALA A 170 -17.96 -24.82 -8.60
C ALA A 170 -17.22 -24.57 -9.93
N ASP A 171 -16.59 -23.39 -10.10
CA ASP A 171 -15.80 -23.06 -11.30
C ASP A 171 -14.62 -24.02 -11.48
N ILE A 172 -13.89 -24.34 -10.40
CA ILE A 172 -12.77 -25.29 -10.43
C ILE A 172 -13.26 -26.69 -10.83
N VAL A 173 -14.40 -27.15 -10.30
CA VAL A 173 -15.01 -28.43 -10.69
C VAL A 173 -15.37 -28.45 -12.18
N VAL A 174 -15.98 -27.37 -12.68
CA VAL A 174 -16.31 -27.23 -14.10
C VAL A 174 -15.04 -27.22 -14.97
N TYR A 175 -13.96 -26.57 -14.51
CA TYR A 175 -12.68 -26.55 -15.22
C TYR A 175 -12.01 -27.92 -15.27
N ILE A 176 -12.13 -28.73 -14.21
CA ILE A 176 -11.68 -30.14 -14.21
C ILE A 176 -12.45 -30.95 -15.25
N LEU A 177 -13.77 -30.76 -15.35
CA LEU A 177 -14.60 -31.43 -16.37
C LEU A 177 -14.23 -31.01 -17.80
N PHE A 178 -13.88 -29.73 -17.99
CA PHE A 178 -13.39 -29.21 -19.26
C PHE A 178 -12.05 -29.86 -19.66
N LEU A 179 -11.10 -29.97 -18.73
CA LEU A 179 -9.80 -30.62 -19.00
C LEU A 179 -9.93 -32.11 -19.33
N ALA A 180 -10.99 -32.75 -18.83
CA ALA A 180 -11.35 -34.12 -19.16
C ALA A 180 -12.20 -34.25 -20.44
N ASP A 181 -12.30 -33.19 -21.25
CA ASP A 181 -13.02 -33.12 -22.53
C ASP A 181 -14.54 -33.47 -22.44
N PHE A 182 -15.16 -33.34 -21.26
CA PHE A 182 -16.59 -33.64 -21.06
C PHE A 182 -17.52 -32.46 -21.39
N TYR A 183 -17.03 -31.23 -21.35
CA TYR A 183 -17.85 -30.02 -21.54
C TYR A 183 -17.05 -28.88 -22.18
N TYR A 184 -17.69 -28.04 -23.00
CA TYR A 184 -17.07 -26.82 -23.53
C TYR A 184 -17.25 -25.67 -22.53
N LEU A 185 -16.16 -25.00 -22.14
CA LEU A 185 -16.19 -23.89 -21.20
C LEU A 185 -16.04 -22.55 -21.94
N PRO A 186 -17.14 -21.79 -22.15
CA PRO A 186 -17.07 -20.51 -22.87
C PRO A 186 -16.50 -19.37 -22.01
N PHE A 187 -16.60 -19.47 -20.68
CA PHE A 187 -16.28 -18.39 -19.75
C PHE A 187 -15.79 -18.97 -18.42
N ARG A 188 -14.75 -18.37 -17.85
CA ARG A 188 -14.21 -18.74 -16.54
C ARG A 188 -14.37 -17.59 -15.57
N ILE A 189 -15.04 -17.82 -14.45
CA ILE A 189 -15.31 -16.77 -13.45
C ILE A 189 -14.21 -16.68 -12.39
N ALA A 190 -13.40 -17.72 -12.21
CA ALA A 190 -12.34 -17.76 -11.19
C ALA A 190 -11.40 -16.55 -11.18
N PRO A 191 -10.85 -16.05 -12.31
CA PRO A 191 -9.94 -14.89 -12.29
C PRO A 191 -10.55 -13.64 -11.65
N TYR A 192 -11.84 -13.39 -11.87
CA TYR A 192 -12.56 -12.26 -11.27
C TYR A 192 -12.77 -12.47 -9.76
N LEU A 193 -13.16 -13.68 -9.35
CA LEU A 193 -13.37 -14.00 -7.93
C LEU A 193 -12.08 -13.90 -7.13
N ARG A 194 -10.93 -14.28 -7.71
CA ARG A 194 -9.61 -14.15 -7.07
C ARG A 194 -9.29 -12.70 -6.70
N VAL A 195 -9.56 -11.77 -7.62
CA VAL A 195 -9.41 -10.32 -7.37
C VAL A 195 -10.39 -9.84 -6.29
N VAL A 196 -11.65 -10.28 -6.33
CA VAL A 196 -12.64 -9.93 -5.31
C VAL A 196 -12.23 -10.45 -3.92
N PHE A 197 -11.70 -11.67 -3.83
CA PHE A 197 -11.16 -12.20 -2.57
C PHE A 197 -9.97 -11.39 -2.06
N PHE A 198 -9.08 -10.95 -2.95
CA PHE A 198 -7.97 -10.07 -2.58
C PHE A 198 -8.48 -8.75 -1.98
N ILE A 199 -9.48 -8.12 -2.60
CA ILE A 199 -10.11 -6.88 -2.11
C ILE A 199 -10.80 -7.07 -0.75
N LEU A 200 -11.63 -8.12 -0.60
CA LEU A 200 -12.46 -8.30 0.59
C LEU A 200 -11.68 -8.70 1.85
N ASN A 201 -10.50 -9.29 1.69
CA ASN A 201 -9.70 -9.79 2.80
C ASN A 201 -8.64 -8.80 3.28
N ILE A 202 -8.07 -7.98 2.40
CA ILE A 202 -7.15 -6.91 2.81
C ILE A 202 -7.97 -5.72 3.31
N ARG A 203 -7.88 -5.45 4.62
CA ARG A 203 -8.65 -4.37 5.28
C ARG A 203 -8.45 -3.01 4.60
N GLU A 204 -7.21 -2.63 4.32
CA GLU A 204 -6.90 -1.33 3.71
C GLU A 204 -7.53 -1.16 2.32
N LEU A 205 -7.55 -2.22 1.50
CA LEU A 205 -8.20 -2.20 0.19
C LEU A 205 -9.71 -2.13 0.33
N ARG A 206 -10.29 -2.93 1.22
CA ARG A 206 -11.73 -2.90 1.50
C ARG A 206 -12.18 -1.51 1.94
N ASP A 207 -11.44 -0.88 2.83
CA ASP A 207 -11.71 0.48 3.30
C ASP A 207 -11.60 1.47 2.12
N SER A 208 -10.58 1.35 1.27
CA SER A 208 -10.47 2.14 0.03
C SER A 208 -11.66 1.96 -0.93
N PHE A 209 -12.17 0.74 -1.11
CA PHE A 209 -13.36 0.47 -1.92
C PHE A 209 -14.65 1.03 -1.30
N PHE A 210 -14.76 1.10 0.03
CA PHE A 210 -15.88 1.75 0.69
C PHE A 210 -15.88 3.27 0.48
N ILE A 211 -14.71 3.93 0.55
CA ILE A 211 -14.57 5.35 0.19
C ILE A 211 -15.08 5.55 -1.25
N LEU A 212 -14.60 4.71 -2.17
CA LEU A 212 -14.96 4.77 -3.56
C LEU A 212 -16.49 4.62 -3.75
N ALA A 213 -17.10 3.63 -3.10
CA ALA A 213 -18.54 3.42 -3.17
C ALA A 213 -19.35 4.61 -2.62
N GLY A 214 -18.89 5.26 -1.54
CA GLY A 214 -19.52 6.46 -0.99
C GLY A 214 -19.50 7.65 -1.97
N MET A 215 -18.41 7.80 -2.73
CA MET A 215 -18.24 8.85 -3.74
C MET A 215 -18.98 8.60 -5.06
N LEU A 216 -19.52 7.40 -5.30
CA LEU A 216 -20.08 7.04 -6.61
C LEU A 216 -21.27 7.93 -7.00
N GLY A 217 -22.12 8.30 -6.04
CA GLY A 217 -23.31 9.12 -6.31
C GLY A 217 -22.97 10.52 -6.83
N THR A 218 -22.06 11.22 -6.14
CA THR A 218 -21.59 12.55 -6.55
C THR A 218 -20.81 12.48 -7.86
N TYR A 219 -19.95 11.45 -8.02
CA TYR A 219 -19.20 11.22 -9.24
C TYR A 219 -20.09 11.07 -10.47
N LEU A 220 -21.15 10.24 -10.40
CA LEU A 220 -22.07 10.02 -11.52
C LEU A 220 -22.77 11.32 -11.98
N ASN A 221 -23.07 12.23 -11.06
CA ASN A 221 -23.67 13.53 -11.40
C ASN A 221 -22.71 14.38 -12.26
N VAL A 222 -21.41 14.38 -11.94
CA VAL A 222 -20.42 15.16 -12.71
C VAL A 222 -20.11 14.48 -14.05
N VAL A 223 -20.09 13.16 -14.09
CA VAL A 223 -19.99 12.42 -15.36
C VAL A 223 -21.18 12.74 -16.27
N ALA A 224 -22.39 12.83 -15.72
CA ALA A 224 -23.57 13.23 -16.49
C ALA A 224 -23.45 14.66 -17.04
N LEU A 225 -22.95 15.61 -16.25
CA LEU A 225 -22.66 16.97 -16.71
C LEU A 225 -21.60 16.99 -17.83
N SER A 226 -20.55 16.19 -17.67
CA SER A 226 -19.47 16.07 -18.67
C SER A 226 -19.97 15.42 -19.96
N ALA A 227 -20.83 14.41 -19.85
CA ALA A 227 -21.49 13.78 -21.00
C ALA A 227 -22.39 14.79 -21.73
N LEU A 228 -23.14 15.62 -21.01
CA LEU A 228 -23.93 16.69 -21.62
C LEU A 228 -23.06 17.69 -22.39
N PHE A 229 -21.94 18.12 -21.79
CA PHE A 229 -20.97 19.00 -22.47
C PHE A 229 -20.43 18.35 -23.76
N LEU A 230 -20.03 17.07 -23.70
CA LEU A 230 -19.54 16.33 -24.87
C LEU A 230 -20.61 16.19 -25.96
N LEU A 231 -21.83 15.83 -25.60
CA LEU A 231 -22.93 15.67 -26.56
C LEU A 231 -23.26 17.00 -27.26
N PHE A 232 -23.34 18.09 -26.50
CA PHE A 232 -23.63 19.43 -27.01
C PHE A 232 -22.49 19.96 -27.91
N SER A 233 -21.24 19.91 -27.42
CA SER A 233 -20.08 20.38 -28.18
C SER A 233 -19.84 19.57 -29.46
N SER A 234 -20.09 18.27 -29.43
CA SER A 234 -20.00 17.41 -30.62
C SER A 234 -21.09 17.72 -31.64
N TRP A 235 -22.30 18.07 -31.18
CA TRP A 235 -23.39 18.47 -32.06
C TRP A 235 -23.08 19.80 -32.73
N LEU A 236 -22.57 20.76 -31.96
CA LEU A 236 -22.12 22.05 -32.47
C LEU A 236 -20.98 21.88 -33.48
N ALA A 237 -19.99 21.03 -33.19
CA ALA A 237 -18.89 20.72 -34.11
C ALA A 237 -19.40 20.11 -35.43
N TYR A 238 -20.30 19.14 -35.34
CA TYR A 238 -20.88 18.47 -36.51
C TYR A 238 -21.59 19.47 -37.43
N VAL A 239 -22.46 20.31 -36.88
CA VAL A 239 -23.21 21.33 -37.65
C VAL A 239 -22.27 22.40 -38.21
N PHE A 240 -21.29 22.86 -37.43
CA PHE A 240 -20.40 23.94 -37.83
C PHE A 240 -19.46 23.54 -38.98
N PHE A 241 -19.04 22.27 -39.04
CA PHE A 241 -18.09 21.76 -40.02
C PHE A 241 -18.72 20.95 -41.16
N GLU A 242 -20.04 20.79 -41.21
CA GLU A 242 -20.77 19.96 -42.19
C GLU A 242 -20.32 20.22 -43.64
N ASP A 243 -20.27 21.50 -44.05
CA ASP A 243 -19.93 21.89 -45.42
C ASP A 243 -18.41 21.99 -45.71
N THR A 244 -17.56 21.75 -44.71
CA THR A 244 -16.09 21.90 -44.83
C THR A 244 -15.40 20.60 -45.23
N ARG A 245 -14.09 20.62 -45.55
CA ARG A 245 -13.36 19.35 -45.80
C ARG A 245 -13.29 18.48 -44.55
N GLN A 246 -13.30 19.09 -43.37
CA GLN A 246 -13.36 18.39 -42.08
C GLN A 246 -14.64 17.56 -41.96
N GLY A 247 -15.80 18.11 -42.32
CA GLY A 247 -17.09 17.41 -42.36
C GLY A 247 -17.08 16.18 -43.26
N LYS A 248 -16.37 16.27 -44.40
CA LYS A 248 -16.30 15.21 -45.39
C LYS A 248 -15.29 14.10 -45.07
N THR A 249 -14.29 14.39 -44.24
CA THR A 249 -13.18 13.45 -43.95
C THR A 249 -13.25 12.85 -42.56
N THR A 250 -13.50 13.68 -41.55
CA THR A 250 -13.39 13.28 -40.13
C THR A 250 -14.75 13.33 -39.41
N PHE A 251 -15.57 14.35 -39.67
CA PHE A 251 -16.88 14.56 -39.03
C PHE A 251 -18.03 14.10 -39.91
N THR A 252 -17.92 12.88 -40.43
CA THR A 252 -18.86 12.30 -41.42
C THR A 252 -20.27 12.04 -40.89
N SER A 253 -20.40 11.87 -39.57
CA SER A 253 -21.67 11.63 -38.88
C SER A 253 -21.58 12.19 -37.46
N TYR A 254 -22.73 12.35 -36.80
CA TYR A 254 -22.73 12.76 -35.39
C TYR A 254 -21.96 11.77 -34.50
N GLY A 255 -22.11 10.45 -34.73
CA GLY A 255 -21.43 9.43 -33.93
C GLY A 255 -19.90 9.45 -34.10
N THR A 256 -19.41 9.62 -35.33
CA THR A 256 -17.97 9.77 -35.59
C THR A 256 -17.43 11.08 -35.03
N THR A 257 -18.20 12.16 -35.12
CA THR A 257 -17.84 13.45 -34.51
C THR A 257 -17.77 13.36 -32.99
N LEU A 258 -18.75 12.72 -32.35
CA LEU A 258 -18.76 12.48 -30.90
C LEU A 258 -17.53 11.70 -30.45
N TYR A 259 -17.16 10.65 -31.18
CA TYR A 259 -15.94 9.90 -30.92
C TYR A 259 -14.69 10.80 -31.00
N GLN A 260 -14.55 11.58 -32.08
CA GLN A 260 -13.37 12.42 -32.29
C GLN A 260 -13.26 13.56 -31.26
N MET A 261 -14.40 14.15 -30.87
CA MET A 261 -14.47 15.14 -29.81
C MET A 261 -14.20 14.52 -28.43
N PHE A 262 -14.68 13.30 -28.17
CA PHE A 262 -14.33 12.60 -26.94
C PHE A 262 -12.83 12.31 -26.83
N VAL A 263 -12.17 11.89 -27.90
CA VAL A 263 -10.70 11.72 -27.89
C VAL A 263 -10.01 13.09 -27.73
N LEU A 264 -10.54 14.16 -28.32
CA LEU A 264 -10.01 15.52 -28.13
C LEU A 264 -10.20 16.06 -26.71
N PHE A 265 -11.28 15.66 -26.02
CA PHE A 265 -11.49 15.95 -24.60
C PHE A 265 -10.37 15.39 -23.73
N THR A 266 -9.80 14.24 -24.14
CA THR A 266 -8.61 13.65 -23.49
C THR A 266 -7.30 14.22 -24.00
N THR A 267 -7.35 15.12 -24.98
CA THR A 267 -6.20 15.74 -25.69
C THR A 267 -5.30 14.79 -26.47
N SER A 268 -5.65 13.50 -26.58
CA SER A 268 -4.76 12.47 -27.15
C SER A 268 -4.64 12.51 -28.68
N ASN A 269 -5.61 13.11 -29.39
CA ASN A 269 -5.57 13.33 -30.84
C ASN A 269 -5.31 14.80 -31.22
N ASN A 270 -4.83 15.62 -30.28
CA ASN A 270 -4.38 16.98 -30.57
C ASN A 270 -2.88 16.95 -30.95
N PRO A 271 -2.47 17.51 -32.10
CA PRO A 271 -3.22 18.40 -33.00
C PRO A 271 -4.00 17.71 -34.14
N ASP A 272 -3.81 16.41 -34.35
CA ASP A 272 -4.17 15.69 -35.58
C ASP A 272 -5.63 15.84 -36.02
N VAL A 273 -6.58 15.82 -35.07
CA VAL A 273 -8.01 15.80 -35.38
C VAL A 273 -8.49 17.04 -36.14
N TRP A 274 -7.87 18.20 -35.95
CA TRP A 274 -8.34 19.48 -36.51
C TRP A 274 -7.40 20.08 -37.56
N ILE A 275 -6.35 19.35 -37.96
CA ILE A 275 -5.46 19.75 -39.05
C ILE A 275 -6.22 19.99 -40.38
N PRO A 276 -7.16 19.13 -40.82
CA PRO A 276 -7.87 19.36 -42.08
C PRO A 276 -8.68 20.67 -42.06
N ALA A 277 -9.39 20.96 -40.97
CA ALA A 277 -10.06 22.25 -40.77
C ALA A 277 -9.05 23.40 -40.80
N TYR A 278 -7.94 23.31 -40.08
CA TYR A 278 -6.95 24.40 -40.03
C TYR A 278 -6.30 24.70 -41.39
N LYS A 279 -6.13 23.67 -42.23
CA LYS A 279 -5.66 23.81 -43.61
C LYS A 279 -6.65 24.58 -44.49
N ASP A 280 -7.95 24.44 -44.26
CA ASP A 280 -8.99 25.17 -44.99
C ASP A 280 -9.08 26.63 -44.53
N SER A 281 -9.08 26.88 -43.22
CA SER A 281 -9.05 28.23 -42.66
C SER A 281 -8.37 28.26 -41.31
N ARG A 282 -7.45 29.21 -41.14
CA ARG A 282 -6.76 29.44 -39.86
C ARG A 282 -7.72 29.80 -38.73
N TRP A 283 -8.86 30.43 -39.03
CA TRP A 283 -9.84 30.84 -38.02
C TRP A 283 -10.55 29.66 -37.34
N TYR A 284 -10.58 28.48 -37.97
CA TYR A 284 -11.18 27.30 -37.36
C TYR A 284 -10.43 26.80 -36.12
N CYS A 285 -9.17 27.21 -35.90
CA CYS A 285 -8.49 26.92 -34.64
C CYS A 285 -9.22 27.51 -33.43
N LEU A 286 -9.94 28.63 -33.58
CA LEU A 286 -10.66 29.25 -32.47
C LEU A 286 -11.71 28.31 -31.87
N PHE A 287 -12.37 27.51 -32.69
CA PHE A 287 -13.34 26.51 -32.21
C PHE A 287 -12.65 25.48 -31.32
N PHE A 288 -11.56 24.87 -31.81
CA PHE A 288 -10.86 23.80 -31.08
C PHE A 288 -10.12 24.34 -29.84
N VAL A 289 -9.53 25.52 -29.91
CA VAL A 289 -8.91 26.18 -28.75
C VAL A 289 -9.96 26.50 -27.69
N LEU A 290 -11.12 27.02 -28.07
CA LEU A 290 -12.22 27.27 -27.13
C LEU A 290 -12.75 25.96 -26.52
N TYR A 291 -12.91 24.93 -27.35
CA TYR A 291 -13.33 23.60 -26.90
C TYR A 291 -12.36 23.00 -25.89
N VAL A 292 -11.05 22.99 -26.19
CA VAL A 292 -10.01 22.46 -25.30
C VAL A 292 -9.95 23.31 -24.03
N LEU A 293 -10.07 24.64 -24.12
CA LEU A 293 -10.08 25.50 -22.95
C LEU A 293 -11.24 25.17 -22.01
N LEU A 294 -12.47 25.09 -22.54
CA LEU A 294 -13.65 24.78 -21.74
C LEU A 294 -13.66 23.32 -21.26
N GLY A 295 -13.32 22.36 -22.11
CA GLY A 295 -13.33 20.95 -21.77
C GLY A 295 -12.21 20.56 -20.80
N VAL A 296 -10.97 20.92 -21.13
CA VAL A 296 -9.75 20.42 -20.45
C VAL A 296 -9.31 21.29 -19.28
N TYR A 297 -9.62 22.60 -19.27
CA TYR A 297 -9.26 23.43 -18.12
C TYR A 297 -10.43 23.72 -17.18
N PHE A 298 -11.67 23.74 -17.68
CA PHE A 298 -12.84 23.91 -16.82
C PHE A 298 -13.47 22.58 -16.43
N VAL A 299 -13.95 21.77 -17.40
CA VAL A 299 -14.74 20.57 -17.07
C VAL A 299 -13.91 19.50 -16.36
N THR A 300 -12.72 19.13 -16.86
CA THR A 300 -11.90 18.09 -16.19
C THR A 300 -11.38 18.52 -14.81
N ASN A 301 -10.99 19.79 -14.63
CA ASN A 301 -10.59 20.30 -13.32
C ASN A 301 -11.77 20.39 -12.35
N LEU A 302 -12.99 20.66 -12.84
CA LEU A 302 -14.21 20.57 -12.03
C LEU A 302 -14.45 19.13 -11.57
N ILE A 303 -14.25 18.12 -12.44
CA ILE A 303 -14.33 16.70 -12.06
C ILE A 303 -13.34 16.41 -10.93
N LEU A 304 -12.09 16.83 -11.07
CA LEU A 304 -11.07 16.66 -10.03
C LEU A 304 -11.50 17.29 -8.71
N ALA A 305 -12.02 18.53 -8.75
CA ALA A 305 -12.48 19.23 -7.55
C ALA A 305 -13.63 18.51 -6.83
N VAL A 306 -14.63 18.01 -7.57
CA VAL A 306 -15.75 17.27 -6.98
C VAL A 306 -15.30 15.91 -6.43
N VAL A 307 -14.41 15.22 -7.15
CA VAL A 307 -13.83 13.96 -6.65
C VAL A 307 -13.02 14.21 -5.37
N TYR A 308 -12.25 15.29 -5.31
CA TYR A 308 -11.48 15.69 -4.13
C TYR A 308 -12.36 15.96 -2.92
N ASP A 309 -13.40 16.78 -3.08
CA ASP A 309 -14.33 17.13 -1.99
C ASP A 309 -15.09 15.89 -1.48
N SER A 310 -15.61 15.07 -2.40
CA SER A 310 -16.31 13.84 -2.05
C SER A 310 -15.38 12.82 -1.39
N PHE A 311 -14.12 12.74 -1.84
CA PHE A 311 -13.09 11.90 -1.22
C PHE A 311 -12.80 12.35 0.21
N LYS A 312 -12.59 13.64 0.42
CA LYS A 312 -12.34 14.21 1.75
C LYS A 312 -13.50 13.90 2.71
N SER A 313 -14.75 14.10 2.27
CA SER A 313 -15.93 13.82 3.08
C SER A 313 -16.04 12.35 3.49
N GLU A 314 -15.79 11.42 2.57
CA GLU A 314 -15.78 9.98 2.89
C GLU A 314 -14.59 9.56 3.76
N LEU A 315 -13.43 10.21 3.59
CA LEU A 315 -12.27 9.99 4.46
C LEU A 315 -12.55 10.40 5.91
N VAL A 316 -13.27 11.51 6.13
CA VAL A 316 -13.71 11.94 7.48
C VAL A 316 -14.55 10.87 8.16
N LYS A 317 -15.53 10.30 7.46
CA LYS A 317 -16.39 9.25 8.02
C LYS A 317 -15.58 8.03 8.45
N GLN A 318 -14.62 7.60 7.63
CA GLN A 318 -13.78 6.45 7.96
C GLN A 318 -12.86 6.68 9.14
N VAL A 319 -12.25 7.87 9.25
CA VAL A 319 -11.40 8.21 10.38
C VAL A 319 -12.23 8.27 11.66
N ALA A 320 -13.43 8.88 11.62
CA ALA A 320 -14.34 8.90 12.76
C ALA A 320 -14.78 7.49 13.21
N ASP A 321 -14.99 6.55 12.28
CA ASP A 321 -15.32 5.16 12.64
C ASP A 321 -14.13 4.41 13.25
N LYS A 322 -12.90 4.67 12.80
CA LYS A 322 -11.68 4.17 13.45
C LYS A 322 -11.54 4.72 14.87
N ASP A 323 -11.86 5.99 15.07
CA ASP A 323 -11.82 6.63 16.39
C ASP A 323 -12.84 6.04 17.35
N ARG A 324 -14.06 5.78 16.87
CA ARG A 324 -15.08 5.07 17.66
C ARG A 324 -14.61 3.69 18.08
N LEU A 325 -13.96 2.94 17.19
CA LEU A 325 -13.42 1.61 17.52
C LEU A 325 -12.29 1.70 18.56
N ARG A 326 -11.40 2.70 18.42
CA ARG A 326 -10.34 2.99 19.39
C ARG A 326 -10.93 3.34 20.75
N LEU A 327 -11.89 4.26 20.81
CA LEU A 327 -12.57 4.69 22.03
C LEU A 327 -13.32 3.53 22.71
N ARG A 328 -13.93 2.61 21.95
CA ARG A 328 -14.53 1.39 22.50
C ARG A 328 -13.50 0.46 23.14
N THR A 329 -12.32 0.31 22.52
CA THR A 329 -11.22 -0.49 23.08
C THR A 329 -10.72 0.13 24.39
N LEU A 330 -10.56 1.46 24.42
CA LEU A 330 -10.21 2.21 25.63
C LEU A 330 -11.30 2.11 26.70
N LYS A 331 -12.58 2.17 26.33
CA LYS A 331 -13.71 1.96 27.24
C LYS A 331 -13.69 0.57 27.87
N LYS A 332 -13.33 -0.47 27.10
CA LYS A 332 -13.17 -1.81 27.64
C LYS A 332 -12.00 -1.86 28.63
N ALA A 333 -10.86 -1.27 28.29
CA ALA A 333 -9.72 -1.17 29.21
C ALA A 333 -10.08 -0.43 30.51
N PHE A 334 -10.81 0.69 30.39
CA PHE A 334 -11.33 1.46 31.52
C PHE A 334 -12.23 0.59 32.43
N SER A 335 -13.19 -0.13 31.83
CA SER A 335 -14.11 -1.01 32.59
C SER A 335 -13.42 -2.17 33.31
N LEU A 336 -12.24 -2.60 32.84
CA LEU A 336 -11.46 -3.65 33.50
C LEU A 336 -10.72 -3.13 34.74
N ILE A 337 -10.40 -1.84 34.77
CA ILE A 337 -9.71 -1.19 35.89
C ILE A 337 -10.70 -0.65 36.93
N ASP A 338 -11.89 -0.23 36.49
CA ASP A 338 -12.95 0.26 37.36
C ASP A 338 -13.57 -0.87 38.22
N GLU A 339 -12.91 -1.19 39.33
CA GLU A 339 -13.35 -2.17 40.32
C GLU A 339 -14.70 -1.80 40.96
N ALA A 340 -15.10 -0.52 40.95
CA ALA A 340 -16.30 -0.02 41.59
C ALA A 340 -17.51 0.12 40.64
N ASN A 341 -17.30 -0.04 39.32
CA ASN A 341 -18.30 0.23 38.26
C ASN A 341 -18.98 1.61 38.42
N ASN A 342 -18.25 2.60 38.91
CA ASN A 342 -18.76 3.95 39.14
C ASN A 342 -18.43 4.91 37.98
N GLY A 343 -17.72 4.45 36.95
CA GLY A 343 -17.36 5.23 35.78
C GLY A 343 -16.20 6.22 36.03
N LEU A 344 -15.45 6.06 37.13
CA LEU A 344 -14.41 6.99 37.57
C LEU A 344 -13.16 6.25 38.06
N LEU A 345 -11.99 6.66 37.60
CA LEU A 345 -10.70 6.07 38.02
C LEU A 345 -10.03 6.93 39.10
N ASN A 346 -9.54 6.28 40.15
CA ASN A 346 -8.78 6.94 41.21
C ASN A 346 -7.28 7.00 40.88
N GLU A 347 -6.57 7.94 41.51
CA GLU A 347 -5.11 8.13 41.42
C GLU A 347 -4.34 6.80 41.46
N LYS A 348 -4.60 5.96 42.46
CA LYS A 348 -3.90 4.66 42.65
C LYS A 348 -4.12 3.68 41.49
N GLN A 349 -5.33 3.64 40.93
CA GLN A 349 -5.66 2.75 39.82
C GLN A 349 -4.93 3.19 38.56
N CYS A 350 -4.87 4.50 38.31
CA CYS A 350 -4.08 5.07 37.23
C CYS A 350 -2.59 4.82 37.44
N THR A 351 -2.02 5.03 38.62
CA THR A 351 -0.59 4.76 38.86
C THR A 351 -0.21 3.31 38.55
N LEU A 352 -1.06 2.34 38.94
CA LEU A 352 -0.86 0.92 38.63
C LEU A 352 -0.94 0.62 37.14
N LEU A 353 -1.89 1.24 36.43
CA LEU A 353 -1.98 1.13 34.97
C LEU A 353 -0.71 1.67 34.31
N PHE A 354 -0.22 2.83 34.73
CA PHE A 354 0.99 3.44 34.16
C PHE A 354 2.24 2.59 34.46
N GLU A 355 2.35 1.99 35.64
CA GLU A 355 3.44 1.07 35.96
C GLU A 355 3.45 -0.14 35.02
N GLU A 356 2.29 -0.70 34.72
CA GLU A 356 2.15 -1.81 33.76
C GLU A 356 2.34 -1.36 32.31
N LEU A 357 1.84 -0.17 31.94
CA LEU A 357 2.04 0.42 30.61
C LEU A 357 3.52 0.74 30.35
N ASN A 358 4.28 1.02 31.41
CA ASN A 358 5.72 1.27 31.34
C ASN A 358 6.52 0.04 30.86
N LYS A 359 5.92 -1.17 30.88
CA LYS A 359 6.53 -2.37 30.31
C LYS A 359 6.46 -2.41 28.78
N TYR A 360 5.59 -1.61 28.18
CA TYR A 360 5.39 -1.54 26.74
C TYR A 360 5.89 -0.21 26.15
N ARG A 361 5.80 0.87 26.92
CA ARG A 361 6.21 2.23 26.53
C ARG A 361 7.17 2.81 27.55
N THR A 362 8.18 3.56 27.10
CA THR A 362 9.13 4.23 27.99
C THR A 362 8.47 5.46 28.60
N LEU A 363 7.67 5.22 29.65
CA LEU A 363 7.10 6.29 30.45
C LEU A 363 8.19 6.74 31.44
N PRO A 364 8.38 8.06 31.63
CA PRO A 364 9.25 8.54 32.68
C PRO A 364 8.77 7.97 34.02
N LYS A 365 9.72 7.53 34.86
CA LYS A 365 9.41 7.16 36.24
C LYS A 365 9.10 8.44 37.01
N ILE A 366 7.83 8.83 36.99
CA ILE A 366 7.34 10.02 37.65
C ILE A 366 7.26 9.71 39.16
N SER A 367 7.74 10.64 40.00
CA SER A 367 7.57 10.51 41.45
C SER A 367 6.08 10.60 41.80
N GLY A 368 5.63 9.98 42.90
CA GLY A 368 4.20 9.98 43.25
C GLY A 368 3.59 11.39 43.34
N ASP A 369 4.38 12.37 43.80
CA ASP A 369 3.95 13.76 43.94
C ASP A 369 3.84 14.49 42.59
N ASP A 370 4.77 14.24 41.67
CA ASP A 370 4.73 14.81 40.31
C ASP A 370 3.58 14.20 39.48
N PHE A 371 3.26 12.91 39.71
CA PHE A 371 2.13 12.25 39.05
C PHE A 371 0.82 12.87 39.49
N LYS A 372 0.72 13.26 40.76
CA LYS A 372 -0.45 13.95 41.30
C LYS A 372 -0.67 15.32 40.66
N SER A 373 0.40 16.05 40.35
CA SER A 373 0.29 17.30 39.58
C SER A 373 -0.19 17.08 38.16
N ILE A 374 0.30 16.03 37.47
CA ILE A 374 -0.17 15.66 36.13
C ILE A 374 -1.64 15.22 36.17
N PHE A 375 -2.01 14.44 37.18
CA PHE A 375 -3.39 13.98 37.38
C PHE A 375 -4.34 15.17 37.61
N ASN A 376 -3.93 16.16 38.41
CA ASN A 376 -4.74 17.36 38.65
C ASN A 376 -4.85 18.30 37.44
N GLU A 377 -3.85 18.32 36.55
CA GLU A 377 -3.92 19.11 35.30
C GLU A 377 -4.80 18.43 34.25
N LEU A 378 -5.02 17.12 34.38
CA LEU A 378 -5.82 16.34 33.44
C LEU A 378 -7.27 16.13 33.87
N ASP A 379 -7.55 16.31 35.16
CA ASP A 379 -8.88 16.34 35.75
C ASP A 379 -9.51 17.71 35.50
N ASP A 380 -10.11 17.85 34.31
CA ASP A 380 -10.83 19.07 33.91
C ASP A 380 -12.06 19.30 34.80
N THR A 381 -12.60 18.24 35.40
CA THR A 381 -13.75 18.28 36.32
C THR A 381 -13.44 18.73 37.75
N GLY A 382 -12.18 18.63 38.18
CA GLY A 382 -11.72 18.96 39.53
C GLY A 382 -12.24 18.02 40.64
N ASP A 383 -12.63 16.79 40.32
CA ASP A 383 -13.19 15.81 41.27
C ASP A 383 -12.16 14.80 41.84
N PHE A 384 -10.89 15.00 41.50
CA PHE A 384 -9.74 14.14 41.79
C PHE A 384 -9.91 12.70 41.27
N LYS A 385 -10.70 12.52 40.22
CA LYS A 385 -10.88 11.25 39.51
C LYS A 385 -10.81 11.52 38.00
N ILE A 386 -10.60 10.45 37.24
CA ILE A 386 -10.53 10.53 35.78
C ILE A 386 -11.76 9.83 35.19
N ASN A 387 -12.51 10.55 34.38
CA ASN A 387 -13.63 10.02 33.60
C ASN A 387 -13.14 9.34 32.31
N LEU A 388 -14.05 8.75 31.52
CA LEU A 388 -13.68 8.01 30.31
C LEU A 388 -13.06 8.90 29.21
N GLU A 389 -13.52 10.15 29.08
CA GLU A 389 -13.05 11.08 28.05
C GLU A 389 -11.65 11.58 28.40
N GLU A 390 -11.45 12.02 29.65
CA GLU A 390 -10.14 12.40 30.21
C GLU A 390 -9.14 11.23 30.14
N PHE A 391 -9.61 10.00 30.39
CA PHE A 391 -8.79 8.79 30.22
C PHE A 391 -8.35 8.57 28.77
N ALA A 392 -9.25 8.80 27.81
CA ALA A 392 -8.93 8.65 26.40
C ALA A 392 -7.95 9.72 25.92
N ASP A 393 -8.10 10.95 26.40
CA ASP A 393 -7.17 12.05 26.12
C ASP A 393 -5.80 11.81 26.75
N LEU A 394 -5.76 11.25 27.97
CA LEU A 394 -4.53 10.82 28.62
C LEU A 394 -3.78 9.79 27.79
N CYS A 395 -4.49 8.74 27.37
CA CYS A 395 -3.92 7.66 26.55
C CYS A 395 -3.42 8.20 25.21
N SER A 396 -4.16 9.12 24.59
CA SER A 396 -3.75 9.82 23.36
C SER A 396 -2.47 10.64 23.56
N ALA A 397 -2.40 11.43 24.63
CA ALA A 397 -1.23 12.23 24.96
C ALA A 397 -0.01 11.35 25.21
N ILE A 398 -0.19 10.21 25.88
CA ILE A 398 0.85 9.21 26.10
C ILE A 398 1.31 8.60 24.78
N GLY A 399 0.35 8.22 23.93
CA GLY A 399 0.58 7.68 22.60
C GLY A 399 1.45 8.59 21.74
N LEU A 400 1.22 9.91 21.84
CA LEU A 400 1.89 10.94 21.06
C LEU A 400 3.28 11.32 21.59
N ARG A 401 3.45 11.39 22.92
CA ARG A 401 4.68 11.91 23.54
C ARG A 401 5.69 10.82 23.90
N PHE A 402 5.22 9.64 24.33
CA PHE A 402 6.10 8.61 24.87
C PHE A 402 6.37 7.50 23.86
N GLN A 403 7.66 7.18 23.71
CA GLN A 403 8.13 6.17 22.76
C GLN A 403 7.86 4.76 23.27
N LYS A 404 7.76 3.79 22.36
CA LYS A 404 7.83 2.38 22.77
C LYS A 404 9.25 2.03 23.14
N GLU A 405 9.41 1.17 24.13
CA GLU A 405 10.73 0.66 24.50
C GLU A 405 11.37 -0.07 23.32
N ASP A 406 12.70 0.07 23.22
CA ASP A 406 13.49 -0.65 22.24
C ASP A 406 13.44 -2.13 22.56
N SER A 407 13.15 -2.96 21.56
CA SER A 407 13.20 -4.41 21.72
C SER A 407 14.61 -4.84 22.14
N LEU A 408 14.74 -5.78 23.07
CA LEU A 408 16.04 -6.34 23.43
C LEU A 408 16.66 -7.04 22.20
N PRO A 409 17.91 -6.71 21.82
CA PRO A 409 18.57 -7.36 20.71
C PRO A 409 18.70 -8.88 20.92
N ILE A 410 18.51 -9.67 19.86
CA ILE A 410 18.58 -11.14 19.90
C ILE A 410 19.91 -11.64 20.52
N PHE A 411 20.99 -10.88 20.34
CA PHE A 411 22.32 -11.20 20.86
C PHE A 411 22.46 -10.99 22.38
N GLU A 412 21.47 -10.42 23.06
CA GLU A 412 21.39 -10.32 24.52
C GLU A 412 21.17 -11.69 25.18
N ALA A 413 20.71 -12.69 24.40
CA ALA A 413 20.72 -14.10 24.80
C ALA A 413 22.14 -14.67 25.04
N CYS A 414 23.19 -14.02 24.51
CA CYS A 414 24.61 -14.36 24.71
C CYS A 414 25.35 -13.23 25.45
N PRO A 415 25.08 -13.01 26.76
CA PRO A 415 25.52 -11.82 27.47
C PRO A 415 27.04 -11.69 27.58
N ASN A 416 27.79 -12.79 27.67
CA ASN A 416 29.25 -12.77 27.82
C ASN A 416 29.97 -12.16 26.61
N PHE A 417 29.44 -12.34 25.40
CA PHE A 417 30.00 -11.76 24.18
C PHE A 417 29.47 -10.33 23.95
N TYR A 418 28.18 -10.14 24.18
CA TYR A 418 27.47 -8.90 23.90
C TYR A 418 27.87 -7.75 24.86
N HIS A 419 28.09 -8.03 26.14
CA HIS A 419 28.58 -7.08 27.15
C HIS A 419 30.12 -6.99 27.22
N SER A 420 30.83 -7.55 26.26
CA SER A 420 32.29 -7.35 26.22
C SER A 420 32.62 -5.86 25.97
N PRO A 421 33.73 -5.35 26.53
CA PRO A 421 34.11 -3.95 26.35
C PRO A 421 34.42 -3.61 24.88
N ALA A 422 34.79 -4.61 24.07
CA ALA A 422 34.96 -4.45 22.63
C ALA A 422 33.62 -4.22 21.91
N SER A 423 32.60 -5.03 22.25
CA SER A 423 31.23 -4.88 21.72
C SER A 423 30.59 -3.55 22.12
N GLU A 424 30.81 -3.07 23.36
CA GLU A 424 30.34 -1.76 23.80
C GLU A 424 30.99 -0.61 23.03
N LYS A 425 32.30 -0.64 22.84
CA LYS A 425 33.01 0.37 22.03
C LYS A 425 32.54 0.36 20.58
N LEU A 426 32.34 -0.81 19.99
CA LEU A 426 31.83 -0.95 18.62
C LEU A 426 30.41 -0.39 18.48
N ARG A 427 29.51 -0.71 19.42
CA ARG A 427 28.16 -0.14 19.48
C ARG A 427 28.17 1.38 19.65
N GLY A 428 29.04 1.89 20.51
CA GLY A 428 29.23 3.32 20.71
C GLY A 428 29.71 4.03 19.43
N PHE A 429 30.64 3.42 18.70
CA PHE A 429 31.14 3.95 17.43
C PHE A 429 30.06 3.98 16.34
N ILE A 430 29.32 2.89 16.16
CA ILE A 430 28.26 2.78 15.14
C ILE A 430 27.09 3.73 15.41
N ARG A 431 26.77 3.98 16.69
CA ARG A 431 25.77 4.99 17.08
C ARG A 431 26.27 6.43 16.93
N GLY A 432 27.57 6.63 16.73
CA GLY A 432 28.20 7.94 16.60
C GLY A 432 28.05 8.55 15.20
N ALA A 433 27.99 9.89 15.13
CA ALA A 433 27.88 10.62 13.87
C ALA A 433 29.08 10.40 12.93
N THR A 434 30.25 10.04 13.48
CA THR A 434 31.45 9.75 12.68
C THR A 434 31.24 8.57 11.73
N PHE A 435 30.54 7.52 12.19
CA PHE A 435 30.22 6.37 11.36
C PHE A 435 29.29 6.76 10.20
N GLU A 436 28.29 7.60 10.48
CA GLU A 436 27.37 8.12 9.46
C GLU A 436 28.10 8.92 8.38
N TYR A 437 29.01 9.83 8.76
CA TYR A 437 29.83 10.57 7.81
C TYR A 437 30.74 9.67 6.96
N ILE A 438 31.29 8.60 7.55
CA ILE A 438 32.09 7.61 6.81
C ILE A 438 31.23 6.91 5.75
N ILE A 439 30.00 6.49 6.09
CA ILE A 439 29.10 5.85 5.13
C ILE A 439 28.74 6.81 3.99
N VAL A 440 28.44 8.07 4.31
CA VAL A 440 28.13 9.09 3.28
C VAL A 440 29.33 9.32 2.36
N PHE A 441 30.55 9.37 2.91
CA PHE A 441 31.76 9.47 2.11
C PHE A 441 31.95 8.26 1.18
N VAL A 442 31.78 7.04 1.71
CA VAL A 442 31.82 5.80 0.92
C VAL A 442 30.79 5.83 -0.21
N LEU A 443 29.57 6.27 0.08
CA LEU A 443 28.50 6.42 -0.92
C LEU A 443 28.87 7.41 -2.02
N LEU A 444 29.50 8.54 -1.69
CA LEU A 444 29.93 9.54 -2.66
C LEU A 444 31.02 9.00 -3.58
N VAL A 445 32.00 8.27 -3.02
CA VAL A 445 33.04 7.62 -3.83
C VAL A 445 32.42 6.52 -4.71
N ASN A 446 31.47 5.76 -4.18
CA ASN A 446 30.76 4.74 -4.94
C ASN A 446 29.95 5.35 -6.10
N LEU A 447 29.32 6.52 -5.93
CA LEU A 447 28.66 7.25 -7.02
C LEU A 447 29.63 7.54 -8.17
N VAL A 448 30.82 8.06 -7.86
CA VAL A 448 31.84 8.36 -8.87
C VAL A 448 32.29 7.08 -9.58
N ALA A 449 32.49 5.99 -8.82
CA ALA A 449 32.85 4.69 -9.39
C ALA A 449 31.79 4.19 -10.38
N VAL A 450 30.49 4.28 -10.04
CA VAL A 450 29.37 3.86 -10.91
C VAL A 450 29.30 4.72 -12.17
N ILE A 451 29.48 6.04 -12.07
CA ILE A 451 29.49 6.92 -13.25
C ILE A 451 30.65 6.54 -14.19
N ILE A 452 31.84 6.26 -13.64
CA ILE A 452 33.00 5.86 -14.45
C ILE A 452 32.77 4.48 -15.08
N GLU A 453 32.27 3.51 -14.32
CA GLU A 453 31.97 2.16 -14.80
C GLU A 453 30.96 2.19 -15.95
N THR A 454 29.82 2.86 -15.75
CA THR A 454 28.76 2.97 -16.76
C THR A 454 29.22 3.70 -18.02
N THR A 455 30.02 4.75 -17.89
CA THR A 455 30.58 5.45 -19.06
C THR A 455 31.59 4.60 -19.83
N LEU A 456 32.39 3.77 -19.13
CA LEU A 456 33.32 2.83 -19.76
C LEU A 456 32.61 1.64 -20.41
N ASP A 457 31.52 1.15 -19.84
CA ASP A 457 30.64 0.12 -20.44
C ASP A 457 30.03 0.63 -21.75
N ILE A 458 29.48 1.85 -21.74
CA ILE A 458 28.94 2.49 -22.97
C ILE A 458 30.02 2.67 -24.04
N GLN A 459 31.27 2.95 -23.62
CA GLN A 459 32.41 3.09 -24.53
C GLN A 459 33.07 1.75 -24.91
N ASN A 460 32.56 0.61 -24.43
CA ASN A 460 33.11 -0.73 -24.66
C ASN A 460 34.61 -0.84 -24.33
N ASN A 461 35.05 -0.16 -23.26
CA ASN A 461 36.45 -0.12 -22.88
C ASN A 461 36.77 -1.19 -21.82
N SER A 462 37.86 -1.94 -22.03
CA SER A 462 38.36 -2.99 -21.12
C SER A 462 38.58 -2.55 -19.66
N GLY A 463 38.75 -1.23 -19.42
CA GLY A 463 38.84 -0.63 -18.10
C GLY A 463 37.60 -0.87 -17.20
N GLN A 464 36.45 -1.21 -17.78
CA GLN A 464 35.22 -1.57 -17.05
C GLN A 464 35.45 -2.70 -16.04
N THR A 465 36.20 -3.74 -16.43
CA THR A 465 36.42 -4.94 -15.59
C THR A 465 37.09 -4.63 -14.26
N PHE A 466 37.92 -3.58 -14.21
CA PHE A 466 38.54 -3.11 -12.99
C PHE A 466 37.53 -2.41 -12.08
N TRP A 467 36.74 -1.49 -12.63
CA TRP A 467 35.72 -0.75 -11.87
C TRP A 467 34.60 -1.66 -11.37
N GLN A 468 34.23 -2.69 -12.13
CA GLN A 468 33.29 -3.72 -11.69
C GLN A 468 33.78 -4.48 -10.44
N LYS A 469 35.09 -4.77 -10.33
CA LYS A 469 35.67 -5.38 -9.10
C LYS A 469 35.65 -4.41 -7.92
N VAL A 470 35.91 -3.13 -8.18
CA VAL A 470 35.82 -2.07 -7.16
C VAL A 470 34.39 -1.96 -6.64
N GLU A 471 33.39 -2.01 -7.52
CA GLU A 471 31.98 -1.99 -7.15
C GLU A 471 31.55 -3.22 -6.34
N PHE A 472 32.00 -4.41 -6.73
CA PHE A 472 31.77 -5.62 -5.93
C PHE A 472 32.33 -5.46 -4.50
N THR A 473 33.49 -4.80 -4.38
CA THR A 473 34.09 -4.49 -3.07
C THR A 473 33.22 -3.52 -2.27
N PHE A 474 32.65 -2.49 -2.92
CA PHE A 474 31.66 -1.61 -2.27
C PHE A 474 30.41 -2.39 -1.83
N GLY A 475 29.93 -3.35 -2.64
CA GLY A 475 28.84 -4.27 -2.28
C GLY A 475 29.03 -4.90 -0.90
N TRP A 476 30.21 -5.48 -0.66
CA TRP A 476 30.59 -6.07 0.63
C TRP A 476 30.65 -5.07 1.78
N LEU A 477 31.13 -3.84 1.53
CA LEU A 477 31.14 -2.78 2.55
C LEU A 477 29.72 -2.47 3.05
N TYR A 478 28.72 -2.47 2.16
CA TYR A 478 27.33 -2.25 2.54
C TYR A 478 26.71 -3.45 3.28
N VAL A 479 27.10 -4.67 2.94
CA VAL A 479 26.68 -5.86 3.70
C VAL A 479 27.24 -5.81 5.12
N ILE A 480 28.50 -5.40 5.27
CA ILE A 480 29.13 -5.20 6.57
C ILE A 480 28.42 -4.07 7.33
N GLU A 481 28.15 -2.93 6.69
CA GLU A 481 27.36 -1.83 7.27
C GLU A 481 26.03 -2.32 7.84
N MET A 482 25.26 -3.08 7.03
CA MET A 482 23.98 -3.65 7.41
C MET A 482 24.13 -4.61 8.60
N ALA A 483 25.07 -5.55 8.54
CA ALA A 483 25.29 -6.53 9.60
C ALA A 483 25.68 -5.84 10.93
N LEU A 484 26.54 -4.82 10.86
CA LEU A 484 26.93 -4.01 12.00
C LEU A 484 25.72 -3.28 12.59
N LYS A 485 24.92 -2.59 11.78
CA LYS A 485 23.70 -1.90 12.26
C LYS A 485 22.72 -2.86 12.93
N VAL A 486 22.42 -4.00 12.30
CA VAL A 486 21.51 -5.03 12.86
C VAL A 486 22.06 -5.58 14.17
N TYR A 487 23.37 -5.81 14.28
CA TYR A 487 24.03 -6.23 15.52
C TYR A 487 23.90 -5.16 16.63
N THR A 488 24.00 -3.87 16.32
CA THR A 488 23.99 -2.80 17.33
C THR A 488 22.61 -2.34 17.80
N TYR A 489 21.62 -2.38 16.92
CA TYR A 489 20.27 -1.92 17.21
C TYR A 489 19.34 -3.09 17.56
N GLY A 490 19.63 -4.30 17.08
CA GLY A 490 18.67 -5.40 17.07
C GLY A 490 17.77 -5.33 15.83
N PHE A 491 17.30 -6.49 15.36
CA PHE A 491 16.56 -6.58 14.10
C PHE A 491 15.26 -5.76 14.10
N GLU A 492 14.48 -5.82 15.17
CA GLU A 492 13.22 -5.06 15.26
C GLU A 492 13.46 -3.55 15.28
N ASN A 493 14.36 -3.04 16.11
CA ASN A 493 14.67 -1.61 16.15
C ASN A 493 15.28 -1.11 14.83
N TYR A 494 16.11 -1.93 14.17
CA TYR A 494 16.62 -1.64 12.83
C TYR A 494 15.49 -1.56 11.80
N TRP A 495 14.50 -2.46 11.86
CA TRP A 495 13.35 -2.50 10.96
C TRP A 495 12.31 -1.39 11.25
N ARG A 496 12.32 -0.79 12.44
CA ARG A 496 11.43 0.34 12.75
C ARG A 496 11.76 1.58 11.93
N ASP A 497 13.04 1.80 11.61
CA ASP A 497 13.45 2.92 10.78
C ASP A 497 13.20 2.65 9.28
N GLY A 498 12.56 3.60 8.59
CA GLY A 498 12.26 3.52 7.16
C GLY A 498 13.52 3.50 6.29
N GLN A 499 14.57 4.23 6.69
CA GLN A 499 15.82 4.28 5.93
C GLN A 499 16.53 2.92 5.96
N ASN A 500 16.71 2.38 7.17
CA ASN A 500 17.33 1.07 7.38
C ASN A 500 16.56 -0.07 6.68
N ARG A 501 15.22 -0.01 6.61
CA ARG A 501 14.42 -0.99 5.85
C ARG A 501 14.71 -0.95 4.35
N PHE A 502 14.67 0.24 3.76
CA PHE A 502 15.00 0.42 2.35
C PHE A 502 16.41 -0.11 2.05
N ASP A 503 17.35 0.23 2.93
CA ASP A 503 18.75 -0.17 2.83
C ASP A 503 18.96 -1.68 2.92
N PHE A 504 18.21 -2.33 3.80
CA PHE A 504 18.21 -3.78 3.94
C PHE A 504 17.70 -4.43 2.66
N ILE A 505 16.55 -4.00 2.15
CA ILE A 505 15.95 -4.57 0.94
C ILE A 505 16.90 -4.40 -0.25
N VAL A 506 17.43 -3.19 -0.47
CA VAL A 506 18.38 -2.93 -1.57
C VAL A 506 19.65 -3.75 -1.42
N THR A 507 20.19 -3.88 -0.21
CA THR A 507 21.41 -4.68 0.03
C THR A 507 21.17 -6.16 -0.22
N TRP A 508 20.04 -6.72 0.22
CA TRP A 508 19.68 -8.11 -0.05
C TRP A 508 19.45 -8.37 -1.53
N VAL A 509 18.76 -7.49 -2.26
CA VAL A 509 18.58 -7.61 -3.72
C VAL A 509 19.93 -7.67 -4.43
N ILE A 510 20.87 -6.82 -4.02
CA ILE A 510 22.23 -6.80 -4.60
C ILE A 510 23.00 -8.07 -4.24
N VAL A 511 22.98 -8.51 -2.97
CA VAL A 511 23.67 -9.74 -2.55
C VAL A 511 23.12 -10.97 -3.26
N ILE A 512 21.80 -11.08 -3.39
CA ILE A 512 21.17 -12.20 -4.12
C ILE A 512 21.60 -12.15 -5.58
N GLY A 513 21.54 -10.99 -6.24
CA GLY A 513 21.98 -10.83 -7.62
C GLY A 513 23.46 -11.11 -7.85
N GLU A 514 24.33 -10.74 -6.92
CA GLU A 514 25.76 -11.03 -6.98
C GLU A 514 26.07 -12.51 -6.69
N THR A 515 25.30 -13.14 -5.82
CA THR A 515 25.46 -14.57 -5.54
C THR A 515 24.98 -15.43 -6.71
N THR A 516 23.86 -15.07 -7.34
CA THR A 516 23.34 -15.80 -8.51
C THR A 516 24.29 -15.73 -9.70
N THR A 517 24.89 -14.56 -9.95
CA THR A 517 25.91 -14.38 -11.01
C THR A 517 27.19 -15.18 -10.75
N PHE A 518 27.56 -15.40 -9.48
CA PHE A 518 28.74 -16.21 -9.13
C PHE A 518 28.48 -17.73 -9.17
N VAL A 519 27.29 -18.17 -8.76
CA VAL A 519 26.96 -19.60 -8.61
C VAL A 519 26.48 -20.24 -9.92
N ALA A 520 25.80 -19.50 -10.79
CA ALA A 520 25.25 -20.01 -12.05
C ALA A 520 25.65 -19.13 -13.25
N PRO A 521 26.94 -19.13 -13.65
CA PRO A 521 27.39 -18.34 -14.80
C PRO A 521 26.71 -18.74 -16.12
N ASP A 522 26.38 -20.02 -16.34
CA ASP A 522 25.94 -20.53 -17.66
C ASP A 522 24.56 -21.23 -17.70
N ASP A 523 23.94 -21.59 -16.56
CA ASP A 523 22.78 -22.51 -16.54
C ASP A 523 21.38 -21.86 -16.44
N LEU A 524 21.28 -20.58 -16.10
CA LEU A 524 19.99 -19.87 -15.99
C LEU A 524 19.88 -18.85 -17.13
N THR A 525 19.40 -19.28 -18.29
CA THR A 525 19.18 -18.43 -19.47
C THR A 525 18.33 -17.18 -19.19
N PHE A 526 17.45 -17.24 -18.18
CA PHE A 526 16.70 -16.07 -17.71
C PHE A 526 17.55 -15.08 -16.90
N LEU A 527 18.57 -15.52 -16.16
CA LEU A 527 19.41 -14.70 -15.24
C LEU A 527 20.85 -14.42 -15.76
N SER A 528 21.30 -15.15 -16.77
CA SER A 528 22.67 -15.10 -17.34
C SER A 528 22.81 -14.05 -18.45
N ASN A 529 21.70 -13.52 -18.98
CA ASN A 529 21.75 -12.40 -19.94
C ASN A 529 22.32 -11.16 -19.24
N GLY A 530 23.31 -10.50 -19.85
CA GLY A 530 23.99 -9.29 -19.34
C GLY A 530 23.07 -8.11 -18.97
N GLU A 531 21.77 -8.22 -19.25
CA GLU A 531 20.72 -7.30 -18.79
C GLU A 531 20.48 -7.34 -17.27
N TRP A 532 20.65 -8.49 -16.60
CA TRP A 532 20.50 -8.56 -15.14
C TRP A 532 21.56 -7.76 -14.39
N ILE A 533 22.79 -7.77 -14.91
CA ILE A 533 23.87 -6.93 -14.40
C ILE A 533 23.46 -5.46 -14.50
N ARG A 534 22.81 -5.05 -15.59
CA ARG A 534 22.28 -3.68 -15.76
C ARG A 534 21.16 -3.34 -14.78
N TYR A 535 20.26 -4.28 -14.48
CA TYR A 535 19.24 -4.06 -13.44
C TYR A 535 19.85 -3.94 -12.03
N LEU A 536 20.91 -4.68 -11.73
CA LEU A 536 21.68 -4.51 -10.49
C LEU A 536 22.37 -3.15 -10.41
N LEU A 537 22.83 -2.57 -11.55
CA LEU A 537 23.33 -1.19 -11.61
C LEU A 537 22.23 -0.17 -11.21
N ILE A 538 20.99 -0.37 -11.66
CA ILE A 538 19.85 0.48 -11.26
C ILE A 538 19.58 0.37 -9.75
N ALA A 539 19.58 -0.84 -9.20
CA ALA A 539 19.42 -1.06 -7.76
C ALA A 539 20.55 -0.42 -6.94
N ARG A 540 21.78 -0.36 -7.47
CA ARG A 540 22.90 0.35 -6.85
C ARG A 540 22.67 1.87 -6.84
N MET A 541 22.13 2.43 -7.93
CA MET A 541 21.77 3.86 -8.00
C MET A 541 20.67 4.25 -7.00
N LEU A 542 19.76 3.33 -6.63
CA LEU A 542 18.76 3.59 -5.60
C LEU A 542 19.37 3.98 -4.24
N ARG A 543 20.60 3.54 -3.94
CA ARG A 543 21.33 3.95 -2.71
C ARG A 543 21.62 5.46 -2.65
N LEU A 544 21.65 6.13 -3.81
CA LEU A 544 21.85 7.59 -3.89
C LEU A 544 20.69 8.38 -3.28
N ILE A 545 19.53 7.75 -3.08
CA ILE A 545 18.42 8.35 -2.34
C ILE A 545 18.84 8.70 -0.91
N ARG A 546 19.78 7.96 -0.30
CA ARG A 546 20.35 8.31 1.01
C ARG A 546 21.05 9.67 1.02
N LEU A 547 21.71 10.03 -0.08
CA LEU A 547 22.42 11.31 -0.18
C LEU A 547 21.44 12.50 -0.16
N LEU A 548 20.28 12.34 -0.79
CA LEU A 548 19.20 13.33 -0.76
C LEU A 548 18.66 13.53 0.66
N MET A 549 18.62 12.47 1.49
CA MET A 549 18.17 12.53 2.88
C MET A 549 19.14 13.27 3.82
N HIS A 550 20.41 13.43 3.42
CA HIS A 550 21.41 14.14 4.22
C HIS A 550 21.34 15.67 4.04
N VAL A 551 20.78 16.13 2.92
CA VAL A 551 20.59 17.57 2.64
C VAL A 551 19.32 18.06 3.34
N GLU A 552 19.44 18.98 4.29
CA GLU A 552 18.29 19.45 5.10
C GLU A 552 17.09 19.91 4.26
N ARG A 553 17.32 20.54 3.10
CA ARG A 553 16.26 21.01 2.18
C ARG A 553 15.49 19.88 1.50
N TYR A 554 16.18 18.81 1.10
CA TYR A 554 15.56 17.68 0.39
C TYR A 554 15.09 16.59 1.35
N ARG A 555 15.68 16.52 2.56
CA ARG A 555 15.30 15.57 3.60
C ARG A 555 13.80 15.61 3.88
N ALA A 556 13.24 16.82 4.04
CA ALA A 556 11.80 17.06 4.21
C ALA A 556 11.02 16.37 3.08
N PHE A 557 11.23 16.82 1.84
CA PHE A 557 10.53 16.31 0.66
C PHE A 557 10.65 14.78 0.47
N VAL A 558 11.86 14.21 0.60
CA VAL A 558 12.08 12.78 0.42
C VAL A 558 11.49 11.98 1.59
N ALA A 559 11.59 12.49 2.83
CA ALA A 559 10.93 11.87 3.97
C ALA A 559 9.41 11.87 3.78
N THR A 560 8.81 13.01 3.41
CA THR A 560 7.39 13.12 3.07
C THR A 560 7.03 12.09 2.01
N PHE A 561 7.71 12.08 0.86
CA PHE A 561 7.42 11.15 -0.22
C PHE A 561 7.50 9.68 0.21
N LEU A 562 8.58 9.27 0.89
CA LEU A 562 8.74 7.91 1.38
C LEU A 562 7.70 7.54 2.46
N THR A 563 7.22 8.50 3.25
CA THR A 563 6.12 8.28 4.20
C THR A 563 4.76 8.19 3.52
N LEU A 564 4.58 8.87 2.37
CA LEU A 564 3.33 8.83 1.59
C LEU A 564 3.18 7.54 0.78
N ILE A 565 4.27 6.92 0.32
CA ILE A 565 4.22 5.64 -0.42
C ILE A 565 3.34 4.61 0.30
N PRO A 566 3.60 4.29 1.59
CA PRO A 566 2.70 3.51 2.43
C PRO A 566 1.21 3.80 2.35
N SER A 567 0.85 5.07 2.46
CA SER A 567 -0.53 5.54 2.55
C SER A 567 -1.20 5.54 1.19
N LEU A 568 -0.40 5.61 0.11
CA LEU A 568 -0.84 5.52 -1.27
C LEU A 568 -1.06 4.07 -1.73
N MET A 569 -0.39 3.09 -1.10
CA MET A 569 -0.48 1.67 -1.49
C MET A 569 -1.90 1.10 -1.55
N PRO A 570 -2.83 1.41 -0.62
CA PRO A 570 -4.21 0.93 -0.74
C PRO A 570 -4.90 1.44 -2.02
N TYR A 571 -4.72 2.71 -2.35
CA TYR A 571 -5.33 3.31 -3.56
C TYR A 571 -4.68 2.78 -4.85
N LEU A 572 -3.36 2.61 -4.88
CA LEU A 572 -2.66 1.96 -5.98
C LEU A 572 -3.07 0.49 -6.13
N GLY A 573 -3.24 -0.22 -5.02
CA GLY A 573 -3.74 -1.59 -5.00
C GLY A 573 -5.18 -1.68 -5.52
N THR A 574 -6.04 -0.70 -5.22
CA THR A 574 -7.40 -0.60 -5.78
C THR A 574 -7.37 -0.42 -7.31
N ILE A 575 -6.50 0.46 -7.83
CA ILE A 575 -6.27 0.57 -9.29
C ILE A 575 -5.79 -0.75 -9.86
N PHE A 576 -4.79 -1.37 -9.24
CA PHE A 576 -4.25 -2.65 -9.68
C PHE A 576 -5.33 -3.75 -9.74
N CYS A 577 -6.24 -3.81 -8.77
CA CYS A 577 -7.36 -4.75 -8.79
C CYS A 577 -8.31 -4.48 -9.97
N ILE A 578 -8.61 -3.21 -10.25
CA ILE A 578 -9.46 -2.83 -11.38
C ILE A 578 -8.77 -3.15 -12.72
N LEU A 579 -7.46 -2.93 -12.82
CA LEU A 579 -6.66 -3.40 -13.96
C LEU A 579 -6.73 -4.92 -14.12
N CYS A 580 -6.60 -5.69 -13.03
CA CYS A 580 -6.71 -7.15 -13.05
C CYS A 580 -8.09 -7.62 -13.53
N PHE A 581 -9.15 -6.93 -13.12
CA PHE A 581 -10.52 -7.20 -13.55
C PHE A 581 -10.69 -6.92 -15.04
N TYR A 582 -10.29 -5.74 -15.50
CA TYR A 582 -10.36 -5.36 -16.92
C TYR A 582 -9.44 -6.22 -17.80
N CYS A 583 -8.30 -6.68 -17.29
CA CYS A 583 -7.38 -7.57 -18.00
C CYS A 583 -8.03 -8.94 -18.22
N SER A 584 -8.66 -9.50 -17.19
CA SER A 584 -9.42 -10.75 -17.30
C SER A 584 -10.57 -10.63 -18.30
N LEU A 585 -11.27 -9.49 -18.27
CA LEU A 585 -12.35 -9.17 -19.22
C LEU A 585 -11.82 -9.03 -20.66
N GLY A 586 -10.74 -8.28 -20.85
CA GLY A 586 -10.12 -8.03 -22.15
C GLY A 586 -9.58 -9.30 -22.78
N LEU A 587 -8.95 -10.17 -21.99
CA LEU A 587 -8.44 -11.47 -22.42
C LEU A 587 -9.57 -12.41 -22.89
N GLN A 588 -10.73 -12.38 -22.24
CA GLN A 588 -11.86 -13.21 -22.60
C GLN A 588 -12.65 -12.69 -23.80
N ILE A 589 -12.69 -11.37 -24.01
CA ILE A 589 -13.40 -10.75 -25.15
C ILE A 589 -12.52 -10.68 -26.40
N PHE A 590 -11.24 -10.33 -26.24
CA PHE A 590 -10.33 -9.98 -27.34
C PHE A 590 -9.18 -10.98 -27.56
N GLY A 591 -9.12 -12.04 -26.75
CA GLY A 591 -8.02 -13.00 -26.78
C GLY A 591 -7.87 -13.72 -28.12
N GLY A 592 -6.65 -13.77 -28.64
CA GLY A 592 -6.28 -14.47 -29.86
C GLY A 592 -6.63 -13.75 -31.17
N ILE A 593 -7.27 -12.57 -31.12
CA ILE A 593 -7.70 -11.82 -32.31
C ILE A 593 -6.51 -11.10 -32.98
N VAL A 594 -5.53 -10.67 -32.19
CA VAL A 594 -4.28 -10.05 -32.68
C VAL A 594 -3.32 -11.18 -33.04
N ASN A 595 -3.28 -11.59 -34.31
CA ASN A 595 -2.38 -12.63 -34.78
C ASN A 595 -1.96 -12.38 -36.23
N THR A 596 -0.83 -12.97 -36.66
CA THR A 596 -0.30 -12.78 -38.02
C THR A 596 -1.21 -13.30 -39.12
N GLY A 597 -2.10 -14.25 -38.81
CA GLY A 597 -3.05 -14.81 -39.78
C GLY A 597 -4.31 -13.97 -40.01
N ASN A 598 -4.53 -12.90 -39.23
CA ASN A 598 -5.69 -12.04 -39.36
C ASN A 598 -5.44 -10.98 -40.46
N PRO A 599 -6.13 -11.04 -41.61
CA PRO A 599 -5.88 -10.13 -42.73
C PRO A 599 -6.25 -8.68 -42.41
N ASN A 600 -7.17 -8.46 -41.46
CA ASN A 600 -7.60 -7.13 -41.07
C ASN A 600 -6.54 -6.42 -40.20
N LEU A 601 -5.63 -7.16 -39.57
CA LEU A 601 -4.62 -6.60 -38.67
C LEU A 601 -3.67 -5.63 -39.38
N ALA A 602 -3.24 -5.96 -40.60
CA ALA A 602 -2.33 -5.13 -41.39
C ALA A 602 -2.91 -3.76 -41.77
N GLN A 603 -4.23 -3.59 -41.69
CA GLN A 603 -4.92 -2.33 -42.00
C GLN A 603 -5.10 -1.43 -40.76
N THR A 604 -4.82 -1.95 -39.56
CA THR A 604 -5.02 -1.22 -38.30
C THR A 604 -3.82 -0.39 -37.91
N ASP A 605 -4.07 0.69 -37.17
CA ASP A 605 -3.01 1.55 -36.62
C ASP A 605 -2.14 0.84 -35.57
N LEU A 606 -2.59 -0.29 -35.01
CA LEU A 606 -1.77 -1.17 -34.17
C LEU A 606 -0.56 -1.72 -34.93
N ALA A 607 -0.74 -2.15 -36.19
CA ALA A 607 0.35 -2.62 -37.03
C ALA A 607 1.21 -1.45 -37.55
N GLY A 608 0.57 -0.33 -37.90
CA GLY A 608 1.26 0.86 -38.41
C GLY A 608 2.23 1.50 -37.41
N ASN A 609 1.89 1.46 -36.11
CA ASN A 609 2.72 2.01 -35.03
C ASN A 609 3.60 0.97 -34.31
N ASP A 610 3.63 -0.29 -34.79
CA ASP A 610 4.35 -1.40 -34.17
C ASP A 610 3.95 -1.69 -32.70
N TYR A 611 2.65 -1.59 -32.42
CA TYR A 611 2.06 -1.84 -31.09
C TYR A 611 1.50 -3.27 -30.93
N LEU A 612 1.90 -4.19 -31.80
CA LEU A 612 1.35 -5.55 -31.85
C LEU A 612 1.59 -6.36 -30.57
N LEU A 613 2.67 -6.06 -29.84
CA LEU A 613 2.98 -6.65 -28.54
C LEU A 613 2.06 -6.16 -27.40
N PHE A 614 1.47 -4.97 -27.54
CA PHE A 614 0.52 -4.41 -26.57
C PHE A 614 -0.90 -4.87 -26.90
N ASN A 615 -1.15 -6.16 -26.67
CA ASN A 615 -2.41 -6.83 -26.96
C ASN A 615 -3.03 -7.50 -25.72
N PHE A 616 -4.20 -8.10 -25.92
CA PHE A 616 -4.96 -8.85 -24.91
C PHE A 616 -4.93 -10.38 -25.16
N ASN A 617 -3.86 -10.93 -25.75
CA ASN A 617 -3.75 -12.37 -26.01
C ASN A 617 -3.32 -13.16 -24.77
N ASP A 618 -2.54 -12.55 -23.89
CA ASP A 618 -2.11 -13.11 -22.61
C ASP A 618 -2.25 -12.09 -21.48
N TYR A 619 -2.31 -12.59 -20.25
CA TYR A 619 -2.57 -11.76 -19.07
C TYR A 619 -1.47 -10.70 -18.84
N PRO A 620 -0.16 -11.01 -18.95
CA PRO A 620 0.90 -10.02 -18.79
C PRO A 620 0.83 -8.89 -19.82
N ASN A 621 0.71 -9.22 -21.11
CA ASN A 621 0.57 -8.20 -22.17
C ASN A 621 -0.71 -7.38 -22.00
N GLY A 622 -1.83 -8.01 -21.59
CA GLY A 622 -3.06 -7.30 -21.26
C GLY A 622 -2.89 -6.29 -20.13
N MET A 623 -2.12 -6.64 -19.09
CA MET A 623 -1.80 -5.75 -17.98
C MET A 623 -0.98 -4.53 -18.43
N VAL A 624 0.06 -4.74 -19.25
CA VAL A 624 0.89 -3.64 -19.79
C VAL A 624 0.07 -2.78 -20.75
N THR A 625 -0.78 -3.39 -21.56
CA THR A 625 -1.69 -2.67 -22.47
C THR A 625 -2.65 -1.76 -21.70
N LEU A 626 -3.25 -2.27 -20.61
CA LEU A 626 -4.09 -1.45 -19.74
C LEU A 626 -3.32 -0.36 -19.01
N PHE A 627 -2.05 -0.61 -18.65
CA PHE A 627 -1.18 0.43 -18.11
C PHE A 627 -0.94 1.55 -19.14
N ASN A 628 -0.66 1.22 -20.40
CA ASN A 628 -0.51 2.21 -21.47
C ASN A 628 -1.80 3.03 -21.67
N ILE A 629 -2.96 2.38 -21.61
CA ILE A 629 -4.27 3.05 -21.69
C ILE A 629 -4.50 3.92 -20.43
N LEU A 630 -4.11 3.47 -19.24
CA LEU A 630 -4.23 4.23 -17.99
C LEU A 630 -3.40 5.52 -18.01
N VAL A 631 -2.20 5.48 -18.61
CA VAL A 631 -1.33 6.65 -18.81
C VAL A 631 -1.90 7.62 -19.88
N MET A 632 -2.93 7.20 -20.63
CA MET A 632 -3.63 8.00 -21.65
C MET A 632 -2.80 8.39 -22.89
N GLY A 633 -1.62 7.79 -23.07
CA GLY A 633 -0.78 8.00 -24.26
C GLY A 633 -1.30 7.19 -25.45
N ASN A 634 -1.70 7.86 -26.54
CA ASN A 634 -2.18 7.24 -27.79
C ASN A 634 -3.28 6.18 -27.63
N TRP A 635 -4.06 6.25 -26.54
CA TRP A 635 -5.00 5.20 -26.13
C TRP A 635 -6.10 4.92 -27.18
N GLN A 636 -6.42 5.91 -28.02
CA GLN A 636 -7.37 5.79 -29.14
C GLN A 636 -6.96 4.75 -30.18
N VAL A 637 -5.65 4.47 -30.34
CA VAL A 637 -5.14 3.48 -31.30
C VAL A 637 -5.65 2.09 -30.97
N TRP A 638 -5.58 1.68 -29.70
CA TRP A 638 -6.15 0.40 -29.24
C TRP A 638 -7.66 0.38 -29.43
N MET A 639 -8.35 1.43 -28.99
CA MET A 639 -9.80 1.51 -29.07
C MET A 639 -10.32 1.38 -30.52
N GLN A 640 -9.72 2.11 -31.46
CA GLN A 640 -10.09 2.07 -32.88
C GLN A 640 -9.73 0.72 -33.51
N SER A 641 -8.50 0.25 -33.30
CA SER A 641 -8.01 -0.98 -33.91
C SER A 641 -8.79 -2.20 -33.42
N TYR A 642 -9.12 -2.29 -32.12
CA TYR A 642 -9.95 -3.37 -31.60
C TYR A 642 -11.39 -3.31 -32.12
N LYS A 643 -11.96 -2.12 -32.37
CA LYS A 643 -13.27 -1.99 -33.02
C LYS A 643 -13.24 -2.50 -34.46
N GLU A 644 -12.14 -2.29 -35.18
CA GLU A 644 -11.96 -2.79 -36.55
C GLU A 644 -11.73 -4.32 -36.57
N LEU A 645 -10.94 -4.83 -35.62
CA LEU A 645 -10.67 -6.26 -35.49
C LEU A 645 -11.91 -7.07 -35.10
N THR A 646 -12.76 -6.56 -34.21
CA THR A 646 -14.02 -7.25 -33.82
C THR A 646 -15.16 -6.98 -34.79
N GLY A 647 -15.10 -5.87 -35.54
CA GLY A 647 -16.18 -5.40 -36.40
C GLY A 647 -17.40 -4.86 -35.65
N THR A 648 -17.34 -4.70 -34.32
CA THR A 648 -18.49 -4.30 -33.49
C THR A 648 -18.25 -2.99 -32.74
N SER A 649 -19.23 -2.08 -32.78
CA SER A 649 -19.15 -0.80 -32.05
C SER A 649 -19.22 -0.97 -30.52
N TRP A 650 -19.67 -2.12 -30.02
CA TRP A 650 -19.71 -2.43 -28.58
C TRP A 650 -18.31 -2.47 -27.95
N THR A 651 -17.26 -2.66 -28.75
CA THR A 651 -15.87 -2.55 -28.28
C THR A 651 -15.57 -1.19 -27.67
N TYR A 652 -16.18 -0.10 -28.13
CA TYR A 652 -16.02 1.22 -27.51
C TYR A 652 -16.48 1.24 -26.05
N ALA A 653 -17.50 0.47 -25.68
CA ALA A 653 -17.99 0.44 -24.30
C ALA A 653 -16.92 -0.09 -23.33
N TYR A 654 -16.07 -1.02 -23.77
CA TYR A 654 -14.95 -1.52 -22.96
C TYR A 654 -13.96 -0.38 -22.64
N PHE A 655 -13.45 0.31 -23.67
CA PHE A 655 -12.44 1.36 -23.48
C PHE A 655 -13.01 2.62 -22.81
N VAL A 656 -14.24 3.02 -23.17
CA VAL A 656 -14.93 4.17 -22.55
C VAL A 656 -15.21 3.88 -21.07
N SER A 657 -15.72 2.69 -20.72
CA SER A 657 -15.95 2.34 -19.31
C SER A 657 -14.64 2.31 -18.52
N PHE A 658 -13.55 1.79 -19.11
CA PHE A 658 -12.23 1.81 -18.49
C PHE A 658 -11.74 3.24 -18.24
N TYR A 659 -11.89 4.15 -19.21
CA TYR A 659 -11.56 5.56 -19.03
C TYR A 659 -12.35 6.21 -17.90
N LEU A 660 -13.68 6.00 -17.87
CA LEU A 660 -14.53 6.56 -16.82
C LEU A 660 -14.17 6.02 -15.43
N ILE A 661 -13.93 4.72 -15.28
CA ILE A 661 -13.63 4.13 -13.97
C ILE A 661 -12.19 4.41 -13.56
N SER A 662 -11.20 4.14 -14.41
CA SER A 662 -9.80 4.19 -14.01
C SER A 662 -9.21 5.60 -14.06
N VAL A 663 -9.53 6.37 -15.09
CA VAL A 663 -8.88 7.67 -15.34
C VAL A 663 -9.65 8.80 -14.68
N LEU A 664 -10.94 8.96 -14.97
CA LEU A 664 -11.73 10.06 -14.39
C LEU A 664 -12.04 9.88 -12.91
N TRP A 665 -12.12 8.64 -12.41
CA TRP A 665 -12.48 8.39 -11.02
C TRP A 665 -11.26 8.05 -10.16
N LEU A 666 -10.57 6.94 -10.43
CA LEU A 666 -9.49 6.47 -9.56
C LEU A 666 -8.22 7.33 -9.63
N LEU A 667 -7.78 7.74 -10.84
CA LEU A 667 -6.58 8.57 -10.95
C LEU A 667 -6.79 9.93 -10.28
N ASN A 668 -7.97 10.54 -10.45
CA ASN A 668 -8.35 11.76 -9.75
C ASN A 668 -8.44 11.57 -8.23
N LEU A 669 -8.88 10.40 -7.75
CA LEU A 669 -8.83 10.05 -6.33
C LEU A 669 -7.38 10.01 -5.82
N ILE A 670 -6.45 9.39 -6.57
CA ILE A 670 -5.03 9.37 -6.20
C ILE A 670 -4.44 10.79 -6.15
N VAL A 671 -4.75 11.63 -7.14
CA VAL A 671 -4.32 13.03 -7.14
C VAL A 671 -4.86 13.75 -5.91
N ALA A 672 -6.13 13.54 -5.57
CA ALA A 672 -6.74 14.12 -4.39
C ALA A 672 -6.04 13.68 -3.09
N PHE A 673 -5.78 12.38 -2.94
CA PHE A 673 -5.07 11.85 -1.79
C PHE A 673 -3.65 12.40 -1.66
N VAL A 674 -2.89 12.46 -2.76
CA VAL A 674 -1.51 12.97 -2.75
C VAL A 674 -1.48 14.45 -2.38
N LEU A 675 -2.40 15.26 -2.89
CA LEU A 675 -2.52 16.68 -2.54
C LEU A 675 -2.79 16.87 -1.04
N GLU A 676 -3.79 16.16 -0.51
CA GLU A 676 -4.17 16.26 0.90
C GLU A 676 -3.03 15.81 1.84
N ALA A 677 -2.40 14.69 1.51
CA ALA A 677 -1.35 14.13 2.33
C ALA A 677 -0.06 14.98 2.28
N PHE A 678 0.21 15.65 1.15
CA PHE A 678 1.30 16.61 1.04
C PHE A 678 1.04 17.89 1.84
N GLN A 679 -0.19 18.42 1.78
CA GLN A 679 -0.60 19.58 2.57
C GLN A 679 -0.47 19.30 4.08
N ALA A 680 -0.97 18.15 4.53
CA ALA A 680 -0.88 17.76 5.93
C ALA A 680 0.57 17.66 6.43
N GLU A 681 1.47 17.08 5.64
CA GLU A 681 2.88 17.01 6.03
C GLU A 681 3.52 18.41 6.05
N MET A 682 3.16 19.29 5.12
CA MET A 682 3.63 20.69 5.13
C MET A 682 3.17 21.43 6.40
N ASP A 683 1.93 21.22 6.84
CA ASP A 683 1.40 21.84 8.06
C ASP A 683 2.04 21.26 9.33
N LEU A 684 2.35 19.96 9.33
CA LEU A 684 3.13 19.33 10.40
C LEU A 684 4.55 19.91 10.48
N GLU A 685 5.21 20.15 9.35
CA GLU A 685 6.51 20.82 9.36
C GLU A 685 6.42 22.28 9.81
N ALA A 686 5.37 22.99 9.40
CA ALA A 686 5.15 24.38 9.81
C ALA A 686 4.90 24.48 11.32
N SER A 687 4.04 23.63 11.88
CA SER A 687 3.77 23.57 13.32
C SER A 687 5.01 23.18 14.12
N ALA A 688 5.84 22.25 13.62
CA ALA A 688 7.13 21.94 14.23
C ALA A 688 8.04 23.18 14.30
N ARG A 689 8.12 23.98 13.21
CA ARG A 689 8.92 25.21 13.16
C ARG A 689 8.39 26.33 14.06
N CYS A 690 7.08 26.43 14.28
CA CYS A 690 6.48 27.43 15.16
C CYS A 690 6.78 27.17 16.65
N VAL A 691 6.90 25.90 17.05
CA VAL A 691 7.31 25.53 18.43
C VAL A 691 8.84 25.58 18.60
N ASP A 692 9.61 25.57 17.49
CA ASP A 692 11.08 25.64 17.46
C ASP A 692 11.68 27.03 17.79
N GLY A 693 10.85 28.01 18.20
CA GLY A 693 11.31 29.33 18.63
C GLY A 693 12.10 29.35 19.94
N ASP A 694 11.97 28.33 20.81
CA ASP A 694 12.42 28.45 22.19
C ASP A 694 13.59 27.56 22.64
N ASP A 695 14.06 26.51 21.94
CA ASP A 695 15.24 25.77 22.44
C ASP A 695 16.04 24.95 21.39
N LYS A 696 17.37 25.15 21.38
CA LYS A 696 18.30 24.53 20.40
C LYS A 696 18.71 23.09 20.73
N GLU A 697 18.60 22.64 21.98
CA GLU A 697 18.91 21.25 22.40
C GLU A 697 17.78 20.28 22.06
N ALA A 698 16.52 20.72 22.18
CA ALA A 698 15.33 19.97 21.76
C ALA A 698 15.29 19.66 20.25
N LYS A 699 16.05 20.42 19.45
CA LYS A 699 16.15 20.30 17.98
C LYS A 699 16.69 18.95 17.50
N ARG A 700 17.55 18.29 18.29
CA ARG A 700 18.14 16.98 17.94
C ARG A 700 17.28 15.80 18.38
N GLU A 701 16.60 15.92 19.53
CA GLU A 701 15.70 14.88 20.04
C GLU A 701 14.34 14.87 19.31
N ARG A 702 13.71 16.04 19.05
CA ARG A 702 12.42 16.08 18.34
C ARG A 702 12.52 15.67 16.86
N ARG A 703 13.62 16.02 16.17
CA ARG A 703 13.89 15.53 14.79
C ARG A 703 14.15 14.02 14.73
N ARG A 704 14.52 13.39 15.85
CA ARG A 704 14.53 11.92 16.01
C ARG A 704 13.12 11.38 16.29
N ASN A 705 12.31 12.08 17.09
CA ASN A 705 10.95 11.67 17.49
C ASN A 705 9.94 11.60 16.33
N VAL A 706 10.05 12.45 15.30
CA VAL A 706 9.20 12.33 14.08
C VAL A 706 9.59 11.10 13.24
N GLY A 707 10.85 10.65 13.34
CA GLY A 707 11.37 9.47 12.64
C GLY A 707 11.01 8.13 13.28
N THR A 708 10.54 8.11 14.53
CA THR A 708 10.32 6.88 15.32
C THR A 708 8.86 6.50 15.55
N LYS A 709 7.88 7.32 15.13
CA LYS A 709 6.47 6.90 15.09
C LYS A 709 6.32 5.67 14.18
N THR A 710 5.59 4.65 14.64
CA THR A 710 5.31 3.50 13.78
C THR A 710 4.51 3.96 12.54
N ARG A 711 4.68 3.23 11.42
CA ARG A 711 4.05 3.57 10.14
C ARG A 711 2.54 3.81 10.28
N SER A 712 1.83 2.96 11.03
CA SER A 712 0.38 3.14 11.28
C SER A 712 0.09 4.42 12.07
N GLN A 713 0.79 4.64 13.18
CA GLN A 713 0.59 5.81 14.05
C GLN A 713 0.84 7.14 13.35
N ARG A 714 1.81 7.20 12.42
CA ARG A 714 2.06 8.42 11.66
C ARG A 714 0.98 8.66 10.61
N VAL A 715 0.49 7.60 9.96
CA VAL A 715 -0.60 7.68 8.98
C VAL A 715 -1.92 8.07 9.67
N ASP A 716 -2.27 7.42 10.77
CA ASP A 716 -3.48 7.75 11.53
C ASP A 716 -3.39 9.18 12.11
N PHE A 717 -2.22 9.59 12.61
CA PHE A 717 -1.99 10.97 13.04
C PHE A 717 -2.08 11.98 11.90
N LEU A 718 -1.54 11.66 10.72
CA LEU A 718 -1.66 12.50 9.51
C LEU A 718 -3.12 12.63 9.10
N LEU A 719 -3.86 11.53 9.07
CA LEU A 719 -5.30 11.51 8.77
C LEU A 719 -6.11 12.34 9.77
N HIS A 720 -5.83 12.22 11.06
CA HIS A 720 -6.45 13.09 12.07
C HIS A 720 -6.08 14.55 11.92
N HIS A 721 -4.83 14.85 11.58
CA HIS A 721 -4.38 16.22 11.37
C HIS A 721 -5.03 16.82 10.12
N MET A 722 -5.13 16.06 9.02
CA MET A 722 -5.84 16.42 7.78
C MET A 722 -7.28 16.85 8.06
N LEU A 723 -7.90 16.27 9.09
CA LEU A 723 -9.35 16.38 9.33
C LEU A 723 -9.71 17.11 10.61
N ARG A 724 -8.73 17.73 11.30
CA ARG A 724 -8.93 18.26 12.66
C ARG A 724 -10.02 19.33 12.75
N SER A 725 -10.15 20.20 11.74
CA SER A 725 -11.19 21.23 11.70
C SER A 725 -12.60 20.68 11.42
N GLU A 726 -12.68 19.60 10.64
CA GLU A 726 -13.95 18.97 10.23
C GLU A 726 -14.48 18.01 11.31
N LEU A 727 -13.58 17.31 12.01
CA LEU A 727 -13.93 16.42 13.11
C LEU A 727 -14.58 17.17 14.28
N THR A 728 -14.17 18.42 14.54
CA THR A 728 -14.80 19.29 15.55
C THR A 728 -16.19 19.79 15.15
N GLU A 729 -16.53 19.82 13.86
CA GLU A 729 -17.89 20.14 13.40
C GLU A 729 -18.81 18.92 13.51
N CYS A 730 -18.33 17.74 13.12
CA CYS A 730 -19.09 16.48 13.24
C CYS A 730 -19.43 16.09 14.69
N SER A 731 -18.64 16.50 15.70
CA SER A 731 -18.96 16.26 17.11
C SER A 731 -20.12 17.12 17.63
N ASN A 732 -20.41 18.26 16.98
CA ASN A 732 -21.47 19.17 17.39
C ASN A 732 -22.84 18.84 16.75
N ASP A 733 -22.88 17.94 15.77
CA ASP A 733 -24.08 17.62 14.98
C ASP A 733 -24.82 16.33 15.40
N ASN A 734 -24.49 15.71 16.54
CA ASN A 734 -25.30 14.66 17.15
C ASN A 734 -25.91 15.14 18.48
N PRO A 735 -27.24 15.29 18.58
CA PRO A 735 -27.92 15.51 19.87
C PRO A 735 -27.93 14.28 20.76
#